data_AF-A0AAU4B312-F1
#
_entry.id   AF-A0AAU4B312-F1
#
_cell.length_a   1.000
_cell.length_b   1.000
_cell.length_c   1.000
_cell.angle_alpha   90.00
_cell.angle_beta   90.00
_cell.angle_gamma   90.00
#
_symmetry.space_group_name_H-M   'P 1'
#
loop_
_entity.id
_entity.type
_entity.pdbx_description
1 polymer ?
#
loop_
_entity_poly.entity_id
_entity_poly.type
_entity_poly.pdbx_seq_one_letter_code
_entity_poly.pdbx_strand_id
1 'polypeptide(L)'
;MTRRISGRPSRRPLTTLTVGLLALGAATAAALPAAAATPGARSATVASGDGWTVTRGAAGYAVSLQLGTRLPIRDDVPELLADGVDLGPAAESADGRTLTATTADPAVAKASTIGWQWSTGGSSTATGPTSLTSATAQLQAQRKTLDAAHAGGRPAPAKPGGSGSTPADPTTVGTGKYTVADYDFGAQSIALADIGGIRGELEGRVYLPSGRGTHPLVIFLHGRHSACYNTTTLKGASGWPCPVGTTPILSYAGYDGAGEALAADGYTVVSISANAVNANDNQLSPDDGAVTRGQLVLDTLTMLKAANSGHKVAYHDAATGQDVTLDQALTAGRDTYPTGTITAHQLAGTMDFGSIGLMGHSRGGEGVVTAGTLNEALPHPWSIKSVFALAPIDFTRATLPDVITTTLLPYCDGDVSDQQGQHFYADSRDGTFTDDVQRSDIWVMGTDHDFYNTSWTPPYPAASDDWSKADDPVCGTSATALASGQNIRLTAAQQYQVGSAYIAGFFEATLGRQTAFQGLFDGSGQEPPSVSGFADVRTVAQQPRTDRADLTTFKAPSPLVTATGDMTATVCANKYGRTVPEALPYCTNPGSTLTNQQVPYWTPANYAPNVPLNPMTHLAWTGKAGGLAVTVPSSQRDVTRYDEMTLDMSPDESVTTGTDLTLTVADASGRRWSAPVSTLNPWAVNRMPASTSTNLGKIVLQQVHVPTATLRKAGLDLRRLASVRLTPAADSGGAYVSDLGFDRKALGTPHAQRRSTVNVASTTVEEGSAVSTDHVAVYLSQPSPYPVSAYLTVLGSATTGALAPAMAQVSFRPGETCQAVAFPVTGDTLPGATASTAYKVAVSDSVNAVLGDHDFGTITVREDDGVTAPATAIPPVGGQGDVCAGHHAPGGHH
;
A
#
# COMPACT_ATOMS: atom_id res chain seq x y z
N MET A 1 42.49 -43.51 61.27
CA MET A 1 41.99 -43.93 62.60
C MET A 1 40.48 -43.71 62.65
N THR A 2 39.76 -44.83 62.74
CA THR A 2 38.51 -45.04 63.50
C THR A 2 37.48 -43.90 63.67
N ARG A 3 36.32 -44.14 63.03
CA ARG A 3 34.93 -44.12 63.54
C ARG A 3 34.33 -42.79 64.08
N ARG A 4 33.03 -42.51 64.02
CA ARG A 4 31.80 -42.88 63.24
C ARG A 4 30.64 -42.24 64.05
N ILE A 5 29.45 -42.08 63.42
CA ILE A 5 28.08 -41.93 64.01
C ILE A 5 27.63 -40.46 64.22
N SER A 6 26.46 -39.97 63.79
CA SER A 6 25.35 -40.47 62.94
C SER A 6 24.28 -39.37 62.80
N GLY A 7 23.47 -39.41 61.75
CA GLY A 7 22.13 -38.78 61.74
C GLY A 7 21.56 -38.53 60.34
N ARG A 8 20.57 -39.33 59.93
CA ARG A 8 19.96 -39.45 58.57
C ARG A 8 19.37 -38.16 57.95
N PRO A 9 19.29 -38.07 56.61
CA PRO A 9 18.49 -37.09 55.88
C PRO A 9 17.13 -37.65 55.40
N SER A 10 16.10 -36.81 55.36
CA SER A 10 14.79 -37.08 54.75
C SER A 10 14.50 -36.09 53.61
N ARG A 11 14.57 -36.62 52.38
CA ARG A 11 13.84 -36.34 51.13
C ARG A 11 13.13 -34.97 50.97
N ARG A 12 13.61 -34.18 50.00
CA ARG A 12 12.83 -33.18 49.24
C ARG A 12 12.35 -33.81 47.92
N PRO A 13 11.16 -33.45 47.40
CA PRO A 13 10.64 -33.98 46.15
C PRO A 13 11.32 -33.35 44.92
N LEU A 14 11.46 -34.16 43.87
CA LEU A 14 11.99 -33.79 42.55
C LEU A 14 11.12 -32.69 41.91
N THR A 15 11.74 -31.55 41.62
CA THR A 15 11.32 -30.66 40.54
C THR A 15 12.03 -31.09 39.26
N THR A 16 11.27 -31.61 38.30
CA THR A 16 11.68 -31.83 36.91
C THR A 16 12.03 -30.49 36.26
N LEU A 17 13.33 -30.22 36.12
CA LEU A 17 13.85 -29.21 35.21
C LEU A 17 13.77 -29.77 33.79
N THR A 18 12.77 -29.37 33.02
CA THR A 18 12.82 -29.45 31.56
C THR A 18 13.71 -28.31 31.07
N VAL A 19 14.99 -28.60 30.89
CA VAL A 19 15.91 -27.76 30.12
C VAL A 19 15.49 -27.90 28.66
N GLY A 20 14.81 -26.89 28.13
CA GLY A 20 14.57 -26.76 26.69
C GLY A 20 15.92 -26.57 26.01
N LEU A 21 16.37 -27.58 25.27
CA LEU A 21 17.52 -27.45 24.38
C LEU A 21 17.23 -26.36 23.35
N LEU A 22 18.09 -25.33 23.30
CA LEU A 22 18.31 -24.60 22.06
C LEU A 22 18.82 -25.60 21.03
N ALA A 23 17.98 -25.96 20.08
CA ALA A 23 18.43 -26.59 18.85
C ALA A 23 19.21 -25.53 18.06
N LEU A 24 20.53 -25.73 17.93
CA LEU A 24 21.26 -25.23 16.76
C LEU A 24 20.66 -25.95 15.54
N GLY A 25 19.66 -25.32 14.92
CA GLY A 25 19.08 -25.79 13.67
C GLY A 25 20.09 -25.64 12.54
N ALA A 26 20.47 -26.78 11.94
CA ALA A 26 20.97 -26.80 10.57
C ALA A 26 19.98 -26.01 9.68
N ALA A 27 20.49 -25.25 8.71
CA ALA A 27 19.67 -24.55 7.74
C ALA A 27 18.79 -25.60 7.02
N THR A 28 17.53 -25.69 7.41
CA THR A 28 16.52 -26.33 6.58
C THR A 28 16.27 -25.36 5.44
N ALA A 29 16.58 -25.77 4.21
CA ALA A 29 16.17 -25.04 3.02
C ALA A 29 14.68 -24.69 3.17
N ALA A 30 14.33 -23.41 3.04
CA ALA A 30 12.94 -22.99 3.08
C ALA A 30 12.24 -23.67 1.90
N ALA A 31 11.34 -24.62 2.19
CA ALA A 31 10.52 -25.27 1.18
C ALA A 31 9.18 -24.56 1.13
N LEU A 32 8.74 -24.23 -0.08
CA LEU A 32 7.45 -23.61 -0.32
C LEU A 32 6.31 -24.61 -0.01
N PRO A 33 5.44 -24.34 0.98
CA PRO A 33 4.18 -25.06 1.11
C PRO A 33 3.30 -24.70 -0.10
N ALA A 34 3.03 -25.69 -0.94
CA ALA A 34 2.23 -25.54 -2.14
C ALA A 34 0.84 -26.17 -1.98
N ALA A 35 -0.15 -25.67 -2.72
CA ALA A 35 -1.40 -26.38 -2.94
C ALA A 35 -1.15 -27.69 -3.72
N ALA A 36 -1.92 -28.74 -3.44
CA ALA A 36 -1.75 -30.05 -4.08
C ALA A 36 -2.30 -30.06 -5.52
N ALA A 37 -1.42 -30.19 -6.52
CA ALA A 37 -1.79 -30.37 -7.92
C ALA A 37 -2.00 -31.86 -8.28
N THR A 38 -2.90 -32.14 -9.23
CA THR A 38 -3.16 -33.49 -9.77
C THR A 38 -2.82 -33.55 -11.27
N PRO A 39 -2.26 -34.66 -11.81
CA PRO A 39 -1.84 -34.73 -13.21
C PRO A 39 -3.02 -34.96 -14.17
N GLY A 40 -3.04 -34.30 -15.35
CA GLY A 40 -3.93 -34.76 -16.43
C GLY A 40 -4.12 -33.92 -17.72
N ALA A 41 -3.54 -34.44 -18.81
CA ALA A 41 -4.04 -34.64 -20.19
C ALA A 41 -4.26 -33.46 -21.17
N ARG A 42 -3.64 -33.59 -22.36
CA ARG A 42 -3.82 -32.96 -23.71
C ARG A 42 -4.48 -31.58 -23.81
N SER A 43 -3.84 -30.72 -24.61
CA SER A 43 -4.43 -29.47 -25.06
C SER A 43 -5.66 -29.67 -25.95
N ALA A 44 -6.81 -29.30 -25.42
CA ALA A 44 -8.10 -29.27 -26.08
C ALA A 44 -8.91 -28.12 -25.47
N THR A 45 -9.66 -27.39 -26.28
CA THR A 45 -10.71 -26.51 -25.74
C THR A 45 -11.70 -27.38 -24.97
N VAL A 46 -11.78 -27.18 -23.66
CA VAL A 46 -12.64 -27.98 -22.77
C VAL A 46 -13.94 -27.29 -22.42
N ALA A 47 -13.96 -25.97 -22.48
CA ALA A 47 -15.14 -25.14 -22.39
C ALA A 47 -14.93 -23.90 -23.26
N SER A 48 -16.03 -23.38 -23.80
CA SER A 48 -16.03 -22.14 -24.58
C SER A 48 -17.43 -21.56 -24.56
N GLY A 49 -17.52 -20.25 -24.63
CA GLY A 49 -18.76 -19.52 -24.82
C GLY A 49 -18.55 -18.32 -25.72
N ASP A 50 -19.50 -17.40 -25.72
CA ASP A 50 -19.41 -16.17 -26.50
C ASP A 50 -18.23 -15.32 -26.00
N GLY A 51 -17.20 -15.20 -26.83
CA GLY A 51 -16.03 -14.36 -26.55
C GLY A 51 -15.06 -14.94 -25.52
N TRP A 52 -15.19 -16.18 -25.06
CA TRP A 52 -14.21 -16.78 -24.16
C TRP A 52 -13.91 -18.24 -24.45
N THR A 53 -12.69 -18.64 -24.12
CA THR A 53 -12.23 -20.02 -24.25
C THR A 53 -11.51 -20.46 -22.98
N VAL A 54 -11.69 -21.74 -22.67
CA VAL A 54 -10.93 -22.45 -21.65
C VAL A 54 -10.21 -23.57 -22.37
N THR A 55 -8.92 -23.40 -22.59
CA THR A 55 -8.08 -24.43 -23.20
C THR A 55 -7.38 -25.21 -22.12
N ARG A 56 -7.53 -26.54 -22.17
CA ARG A 56 -6.71 -27.42 -21.35
C ARG A 56 -5.26 -27.32 -21.83
N GLY A 57 -4.28 -27.41 -20.96
CA GLY A 57 -2.85 -27.54 -21.25
C GLY A 57 -2.21 -28.50 -20.25
N ALA A 58 -0.92 -28.84 -20.41
CA ALA A 58 -0.15 -29.66 -19.45
C ALA A 58 -0.27 -29.09 -18.02
N ALA A 59 -0.27 -27.76 -17.99
CA ALA A 59 -0.38 -26.88 -16.84
C ALA A 59 -1.82 -26.38 -16.56
N GLY A 60 -2.88 -27.00 -17.08
CA GLY A 60 -4.26 -26.72 -16.66
C GLY A 60 -5.23 -26.07 -17.59
N TYR A 61 -5.82 -24.95 -17.17
CA TYR A 61 -6.78 -24.20 -17.98
C TYR A 61 -6.25 -22.79 -18.21
N ALA A 62 -5.85 -22.52 -19.44
CA ALA A 62 -5.72 -21.13 -19.87
C ALA A 62 -7.12 -20.62 -20.20
N VAL A 63 -7.53 -19.58 -19.47
CA VAL A 63 -8.80 -18.89 -19.66
C VAL A 63 -8.50 -17.63 -20.41
N SER A 64 -9.13 -17.48 -21.57
CA SER A 64 -9.05 -16.28 -22.39
C SER A 64 -10.43 -15.68 -22.50
N LEU A 65 -10.56 -14.40 -22.20
CA LEU A 65 -11.77 -13.61 -22.37
C LEU A 65 -11.49 -12.47 -23.34
N GLN A 66 -12.20 -12.45 -24.46
CA GLN A 66 -12.23 -11.35 -25.42
C GLN A 66 -13.32 -10.36 -25.02
N LEU A 67 -12.92 -9.11 -24.86
CA LEU A 67 -13.77 -8.01 -24.46
C LEU A 67 -14.35 -7.30 -25.70
N GLY A 68 -15.61 -6.87 -25.63
CA GLY A 68 -16.26 -6.11 -26.71
C GLY A 68 -15.63 -4.73 -26.94
N THR A 69 -14.93 -4.20 -25.94
CA THR A 69 -14.17 -2.94 -25.99
C THR A 69 -12.82 -3.12 -25.30
N ARG A 70 -11.89 -2.19 -25.55
CA ARG A 70 -10.64 -2.14 -24.79
C ARG A 70 -10.94 -1.94 -23.29
N LEU A 71 -10.15 -2.53 -22.41
CA LEU A 71 -10.20 -2.23 -20.98
C LEU A 71 -9.96 -0.73 -20.74
N PRO A 72 -10.74 -0.10 -19.86
CA PRO A 72 -10.43 1.26 -19.48
C PRO A 72 -9.07 1.32 -18.77
N ILE A 73 -8.33 2.39 -19.00
CA ILE A 73 -7.14 2.70 -18.22
C ILE A 73 -7.63 3.12 -16.84
N ARG A 74 -7.18 2.39 -15.83
CA ARG A 74 -7.62 2.48 -14.44
C ARG A 74 -6.44 2.14 -13.54
N ASP A 75 -6.36 2.69 -12.33
CA ASP A 75 -5.36 2.27 -11.37
C ASP A 75 -5.68 0.93 -10.67
N ASP A 76 -5.79 -0.12 -11.48
CA ASP A 76 -6.18 -1.43 -11.00
C ASP A 76 -5.69 -2.53 -11.96
N VAL A 77 -5.68 -3.77 -11.49
CA VAL A 77 -5.33 -4.97 -12.25
C VAL A 77 -6.61 -5.76 -12.52
N PRO A 78 -6.88 -6.16 -13.78
CA PRO A 78 -8.03 -6.99 -14.08
C PRO A 78 -7.80 -8.43 -13.57
N GLU A 79 -8.85 -9.07 -13.07
CA GLU A 79 -8.91 -10.47 -12.67
C GLU A 79 -9.95 -11.19 -13.52
N LEU A 80 -9.74 -12.48 -13.83
CA LEU A 80 -10.78 -13.30 -14.49
C LEU A 80 -11.65 -14.02 -13.46
N LEU A 81 -12.93 -14.18 -13.79
CA LEU A 81 -13.91 -14.91 -12.97
C LEU A 81 -14.47 -16.09 -13.76
N ALA A 82 -14.51 -17.29 -13.18
CA ALA A 82 -15.25 -18.43 -13.72
C ALA A 82 -16.50 -18.70 -12.89
N ASP A 83 -17.70 -18.55 -13.49
CA ASP A 83 -18.97 -18.68 -12.77
C ASP A 83 -19.04 -17.86 -11.47
N GLY A 84 -18.37 -16.71 -11.46
CA GLY A 84 -18.26 -15.80 -10.30
C GLY A 84 -17.14 -16.12 -9.31
N VAL A 85 -16.36 -17.18 -9.54
CA VAL A 85 -15.16 -17.52 -8.75
C VAL A 85 -13.94 -16.86 -9.36
N ASP A 86 -13.21 -16.10 -8.54
CA ASP A 86 -12.00 -15.39 -8.94
C ASP A 86 -10.85 -16.35 -9.26
N LEU A 87 -10.28 -16.17 -10.45
CA LEU A 87 -9.16 -16.92 -11.00
C LEU A 87 -7.81 -16.23 -10.74
N GLY A 88 -7.83 -15.00 -10.24
CA GLY A 88 -6.68 -14.15 -10.00
C GLY A 88 -6.37 -13.17 -11.14
N PRO A 89 -5.25 -12.44 -11.02
CA PRO A 89 -4.82 -11.43 -11.98
C PRO A 89 -4.74 -11.96 -13.41
N ALA A 90 -5.24 -11.18 -14.34
CA ALA A 90 -5.27 -11.47 -15.76
C ALA A 90 -4.27 -10.60 -16.50
N ALA A 91 -3.47 -11.22 -17.37
CA ALA A 91 -2.63 -10.50 -18.30
C ALA A 91 -3.51 -9.88 -19.40
N GLU A 92 -3.31 -8.58 -19.63
CA GLU A 92 -3.96 -7.79 -20.67
C GLU A 92 -3.15 -7.88 -21.98
N SER A 93 -3.83 -8.15 -23.10
CA SER A 93 -3.19 -8.11 -24.43
C SER A 93 -2.79 -6.70 -24.83
N ALA A 94 -1.83 -6.57 -25.78
CA ALA A 94 -1.35 -5.28 -26.28
C ALA A 94 -2.47 -4.33 -26.75
N ASP A 95 -3.53 -4.87 -27.35
CA ASP A 95 -4.68 -4.10 -27.81
C ASP A 95 -5.74 -3.82 -26.72
N GLY A 96 -5.53 -4.35 -25.51
CA GLY A 96 -6.37 -4.27 -24.32
C GLY A 96 -7.72 -4.94 -24.46
N ARG A 97 -7.89 -5.85 -25.43
CA ARG A 97 -9.17 -6.52 -25.71
C ARG A 97 -9.21 -7.98 -25.30
N THR A 98 -8.09 -8.56 -24.88
CA THR A 98 -8.05 -9.93 -24.40
C THR A 98 -7.47 -9.95 -23.01
N LEU A 99 -8.19 -10.58 -22.10
CA LEU A 99 -7.70 -10.94 -20.78
C LEU A 99 -7.37 -12.42 -20.77
N THR A 100 -6.19 -12.74 -20.24
CA THR A 100 -5.76 -14.12 -20.08
C THR A 100 -5.36 -14.37 -18.65
N ALA A 101 -5.90 -15.42 -18.05
CA ALA A 101 -5.44 -15.94 -16.78
C ALA A 101 -5.22 -17.43 -16.94
N THR A 102 -4.21 -17.96 -16.25
CA THR A 102 -4.07 -19.41 -16.08
C THR A 102 -4.70 -19.75 -14.75
N THR A 103 -5.70 -20.62 -14.78
CA THR A 103 -6.27 -21.17 -13.56
C THR A 103 -6.21 -22.66 -13.61
N ALA A 104 -6.35 -23.18 -12.42
CA ALA A 104 -6.32 -24.57 -12.20
C ALA A 104 -7.63 -25.19 -11.81
N ASP A 105 -8.62 -24.41 -11.39
CA ASP A 105 -9.86 -24.96 -10.88
C ASP A 105 -10.52 -25.82 -11.97
N PRO A 106 -10.63 -27.16 -11.81
CA PRO A 106 -11.27 -28.01 -12.82
C PRO A 106 -12.76 -27.68 -13.01
N ALA A 107 -13.37 -26.90 -12.10
CA ALA A 107 -14.69 -26.32 -12.33
C ALA A 107 -14.71 -25.41 -13.56
N VAL A 108 -13.60 -24.74 -13.92
CA VAL A 108 -13.54 -23.86 -15.10
C VAL A 108 -13.69 -24.63 -16.42
N ALA A 109 -13.33 -25.92 -16.43
CA ALA A 109 -13.59 -26.80 -17.57
C ALA A 109 -15.08 -27.05 -17.82
N LYS A 110 -15.92 -26.70 -16.85
CA LYS A 110 -17.37 -26.73 -16.90
C LYS A 110 -17.97 -25.33 -16.74
N ALA A 111 -17.14 -24.28 -16.84
CA ALA A 111 -17.59 -22.92 -16.68
C ALA A 111 -18.75 -22.66 -17.63
N SER A 112 -19.84 -22.13 -17.09
CA SER A 112 -20.95 -21.64 -17.90
C SER A 112 -20.68 -20.22 -18.40
N THR A 113 -19.91 -19.46 -17.62
CA THR A 113 -19.56 -18.07 -17.88
C THR A 113 -18.13 -17.78 -17.47
N ILE A 114 -17.42 -17.02 -18.30
CA ILE A 114 -16.19 -16.32 -17.89
C ILE A 114 -16.50 -14.83 -17.89
N GLY A 115 -16.29 -14.21 -16.74
CA GLY A 115 -16.34 -12.77 -16.56
C GLY A 115 -14.96 -12.25 -16.20
N TRP A 116 -14.90 -10.96 -15.89
CA TRP A 116 -13.74 -10.32 -15.31
C TRP A 116 -14.20 -9.31 -14.28
N GLN A 117 -13.31 -8.92 -13.39
CA GLN A 117 -13.49 -7.80 -12.48
C GLN A 117 -12.15 -7.09 -12.29
N TRP A 118 -12.17 -5.94 -11.64
CA TRP A 118 -10.97 -5.31 -11.13
C TRP A 118 -10.52 -5.96 -9.82
N SER A 119 -9.24 -5.91 -9.47
CA SER A 119 -8.71 -6.46 -8.20
C SER A 119 -9.26 -5.71 -6.99
N THR A 120 -9.51 -4.41 -7.15
CA THR A 120 -10.33 -3.63 -6.21
C THR A 120 -11.84 -3.83 -6.41
N GLY A 121 -12.27 -4.87 -7.11
CA GLY A 121 -13.64 -5.36 -7.22
C GLY A 121 -14.53 -4.70 -8.28
N GLY A 122 -15.52 -5.46 -8.74
CA GLY A 122 -16.51 -5.02 -9.73
C GLY A 122 -16.02 -5.09 -11.18
N SER A 123 -16.95 -5.24 -12.13
CA SER A 123 -16.64 -5.45 -13.56
C SER A 123 -17.04 -4.28 -14.46
N SER A 124 -17.27 -3.12 -13.84
CA SER A 124 -17.75 -1.95 -14.57
C SER A 124 -16.66 -1.40 -15.49
N THR A 125 -16.96 -1.33 -16.78
CA THR A 125 -16.26 -0.46 -17.74
C THR A 125 -16.87 0.94 -17.80
N ALA A 126 -17.93 1.20 -17.02
CA ALA A 126 -18.59 2.49 -17.03
C ALA A 126 -17.64 3.54 -16.47
N THR A 127 -17.26 4.47 -17.34
CA THR A 127 -16.71 5.76 -16.89
C THR A 127 -17.80 6.45 -16.09
N GLY A 128 -17.46 6.93 -14.90
CA GLY A 128 -18.42 7.69 -14.12
C GLY A 128 -18.68 9.05 -14.75
N PRO A 129 -19.49 9.90 -14.09
CA PRO A 129 -19.95 11.16 -14.66
C PRO A 129 -18.81 12.03 -15.20
N THR A 130 -18.90 12.44 -16.48
CA THR A 130 -17.95 13.37 -17.11
C THR A 130 -18.35 14.84 -16.94
N SER A 131 -19.34 15.10 -16.09
CA SER A 131 -19.82 16.43 -15.74
C SER A 131 -20.00 16.52 -14.23
N LEU A 132 -19.55 17.63 -13.64
CA LEU A 132 -19.75 17.88 -12.21
C LEU A 132 -21.22 18.12 -11.87
N THR A 133 -21.61 17.62 -10.70
CA THR A 133 -22.89 17.96 -10.09
C THR A 133 -22.86 19.36 -9.51
N SER A 134 -24.04 19.98 -9.36
CA SER A 134 -24.16 21.32 -8.74
C SER A 134 -23.59 21.34 -7.33
N ALA A 135 -22.59 22.19 -7.09
CA ALA A 135 -21.98 22.38 -5.78
C ALA A 135 -23.04 22.75 -4.72
N THR A 136 -23.99 23.63 -5.06
CA THR A 136 -25.10 23.99 -4.15
C THR A 136 -25.94 22.77 -3.77
N ALA A 137 -26.22 21.87 -4.70
CA ALA A 137 -27.00 20.67 -4.43
C ALA A 137 -26.24 19.70 -3.51
N GLN A 138 -24.94 19.51 -3.74
CA GLN A 138 -24.09 18.68 -2.88
C GLN A 138 -23.99 19.27 -1.46
N LEU A 139 -23.75 20.58 -1.32
CA LEU A 139 -23.71 21.25 -0.02
C LEU A 139 -25.03 21.13 0.75
N GLN A 140 -26.16 21.22 0.05
CA GLN A 140 -27.48 20.97 0.65
C GLN A 140 -27.64 19.51 1.11
N ALA A 141 -27.17 18.54 0.33
CA ALA A 141 -27.19 17.13 0.69
C ALA A 141 -26.34 16.83 1.93
N GLN A 142 -25.10 17.36 1.97
CA GLN A 142 -24.21 17.26 3.14
C GLN A 142 -24.89 17.81 4.39
N ARG A 143 -25.49 19.00 4.29
CA ARG A 143 -26.21 19.62 5.40
C ARG A 143 -27.37 18.75 5.90
N LYS A 144 -28.14 18.17 4.97
CA LYS A 144 -29.23 17.25 5.28
C LYS A 144 -28.74 16.02 6.03
N THR A 145 -27.62 15.43 5.62
CA THR A 145 -27.00 14.27 6.28
C THR A 145 -26.57 14.62 7.70
N LEU A 146 -25.94 15.79 7.90
CA LEU A 146 -25.56 16.29 9.23
C LEU A 146 -26.78 16.49 10.15
N ASP A 147 -27.82 17.15 9.64
CA ASP A 147 -29.04 17.41 10.41
C ASP A 147 -29.77 16.09 10.77
N ALA A 148 -29.79 15.11 9.87
CA ALA A 148 -30.37 13.79 10.11
C ALA A 148 -29.60 12.99 11.18
N ALA A 149 -28.27 13.04 11.15
CA ALA A 149 -27.43 12.37 12.14
C ALA A 149 -27.64 12.96 13.55
N HIS A 150 -27.67 14.29 13.67
CA HIS A 150 -27.99 14.97 14.92
C HIS A 150 -29.37 14.60 15.47
N ALA A 151 -30.40 14.58 14.62
CA ALA A 151 -31.75 14.22 15.03
C ALA A 151 -31.88 12.75 15.50
N GLY A 152 -31.09 11.85 14.91
CA GLY A 152 -31.11 10.42 15.21
C GLY A 152 -30.27 9.98 16.41
N GLY A 153 -29.57 10.89 17.09
CA GLY A 153 -28.64 10.56 18.18
C GLY A 153 -27.49 9.64 17.74
N ARG A 154 -27.27 9.52 16.43
CA ARG A 154 -26.11 8.83 15.87
C ARG A 154 -24.93 9.79 15.98
N PRO A 155 -23.70 9.29 16.15
CA PRO A 155 -22.56 10.12 15.81
C PRO A 155 -22.74 10.49 14.34
N ALA A 156 -23.04 11.76 14.09
CA ALA A 156 -22.69 12.38 12.81
C ALA A 156 -21.19 12.13 12.57
N PRO A 157 -20.64 12.37 11.38
CA PRO A 157 -19.24 12.84 11.33
C PRO A 157 -19.12 13.93 12.41
N ALA A 158 -18.57 13.57 13.59
CA ALA A 158 -19.06 14.14 14.86
C ALA A 158 -18.65 15.61 15.05
N LYS A 159 -17.76 16.06 14.18
CA LYS A 159 -17.57 17.41 13.64
C LYS A 159 -16.98 17.16 12.24
N PRO A 160 -17.43 17.84 11.18
CA PRO A 160 -16.68 17.93 9.92
C PRO A 160 -15.39 18.77 10.09
N GLY A 161 -14.69 18.59 11.21
CA GLY A 161 -13.66 19.46 11.77
C GLY A 161 -12.65 18.70 12.66
N GLY A 162 -12.62 17.37 12.57
CA GLY A 162 -11.77 16.51 13.40
C GLY A 162 -11.97 16.68 14.91
N SER A 163 -10.91 16.40 15.68
CA SER A 163 -10.86 16.67 17.13
C SER A 163 -10.68 18.17 17.44
N GLY A 164 -10.39 18.98 16.43
CA GLY A 164 -10.20 20.43 16.49
C GLY A 164 -9.49 20.95 15.24
N SER A 165 -9.25 22.27 15.20
CA SER A 165 -8.50 22.89 14.10
C SER A 165 -7.04 23.14 14.48
N THR A 166 -6.13 23.11 13.51
CA THR A 166 -4.76 23.59 13.70
C THR A 166 -4.72 25.12 13.91
N PRO A 167 -3.63 25.65 14.50
CA PRO A 167 -3.48 27.09 14.72
C PRO A 167 -3.27 27.90 13.42
N ALA A 168 -2.89 27.25 12.33
CA ALA A 168 -2.61 27.85 11.02
C ALA A 168 -3.13 26.96 9.90
N ASP A 169 -3.23 27.49 8.69
CA ASP A 169 -3.67 26.76 7.51
C ASP A 169 -2.59 26.67 6.42
N PRO A 170 -2.14 25.47 6.02
CA PRO A 170 -1.05 25.26 5.05
C PRO A 170 -1.26 25.93 3.68
N THR A 171 -2.52 26.16 3.28
CA THR A 171 -2.81 26.82 1.98
C THR A 171 -2.84 28.35 2.07
N THR A 172 -2.65 28.90 3.27
CA THR A 172 -2.60 30.35 3.52
C THR A 172 -1.31 30.79 4.20
N VAL A 173 -0.47 29.84 4.60
CA VAL A 173 0.90 30.12 5.04
C VAL A 173 1.72 30.47 3.78
N GLY A 174 2.73 31.33 3.95
CA GLY A 174 3.51 31.84 2.83
C GLY A 174 2.91 33.05 2.11
N THR A 175 3.68 34.14 2.05
CA THR A 175 3.43 35.28 1.14
C THR A 175 4.61 35.52 0.21
N GLY A 176 5.51 34.53 0.15
CA GLY A 176 6.70 34.56 -0.67
C GLY A 176 6.33 34.65 -2.14
N LYS A 177 7.18 35.36 -2.90
CA LYS A 177 7.08 35.33 -4.36
C LYS A 177 7.72 34.06 -4.87
N TYR A 178 7.11 33.45 -5.87
CA TYR A 178 7.64 32.32 -6.61
C TYR A 178 7.42 32.53 -8.11
N THR A 179 8.01 31.67 -8.91
CA THR A 179 7.82 31.62 -10.36
C THR A 179 7.53 30.18 -10.74
N VAL A 180 6.67 29.99 -11.74
CA VAL A 180 6.31 28.68 -12.26
C VAL A 180 6.77 28.58 -13.71
N ALA A 181 7.21 27.40 -14.13
CA ALA A 181 7.40 27.08 -15.55
C ALA A 181 7.31 25.57 -15.75
N ASP A 182 6.84 25.17 -16.93
CA ASP A 182 6.96 23.79 -17.39
C ASP A 182 8.29 23.62 -18.14
N TYR A 183 8.85 22.41 -18.09
CA TYR A 183 9.95 21.98 -18.94
C TYR A 183 9.53 20.73 -19.72
N ASP A 184 9.94 20.65 -20.98
CA ASP A 184 9.70 19.49 -21.84
C ASP A 184 10.97 19.14 -22.64
N PHE A 185 11.64 18.06 -22.27
CA PHE A 185 12.81 17.57 -23.02
C PHE A 185 12.43 16.81 -24.31
N GLY A 186 11.16 16.49 -24.50
CA GLY A 186 10.63 15.66 -25.59
C GLY A 186 10.09 14.32 -25.11
N ALA A 187 9.29 13.67 -25.96
CA ALA A 187 8.49 12.51 -25.61
C ALA A 187 9.29 11.19 -25.40
N GLN A 188 10.55 11.12 -25.85
CA GLN A 188 11.41 9.93 -25.70
C GLN A 188 12.84 10.31 -25.26
N SER A 189 12.92 11.11 -24.21
CA SER A 189 14.12 11.74 -23.67
C SER A 189 14.94 10.86 -22.73
N ILE A 190 14.29 9.92 -22.03
CA ILE A 190 14.95 9.07 -21.03
C ILE A 190 14.64 7.59 -21.28
N ALA A 191 15.61 6.72 -21.02
CA ALA A 191 15.36 5.28 -20.99
C ALA A 191 14.66 4.94 -19.68
N LEU A 192 13.48 4.34 -19.77
CA LEU A 192 12.72 3.95 -18.59
C LEU A 192 13.24 2.60 -18.07
N ALA A 193 13.40 2.49 -16.75
CA ALA A 193 13.85 1.27 -16.10
C ALA A 193 12.75 0.20 -16.14
N ASP A 194 13.18 -1.06 -16.29
CA ASP A 194 12.34 -2.27 -16.15
C ASP A 194 11.02 -2.29 -16.96
N ILE A 195 10.98 -1.64 -18.13
CA ILE A 195 9.77 -1.54 -18.97
C ILE A 195 10.05 -1.87 -20.45
N GLY A 196 10.74 -2.98 -20.69
CA GLY A 196 10.91 -3.52 -22.05
C GLY A 196 11.75 -2.65 -23.01
N GLY A 197 12.64 -1.80 -22.49
CA GLY A 197 13.52 -0.95 -23.29
C GLY A 197 12.85 0.29 -23.89
N ILE A 198 11.66 0.65 -23.42
CA ILE A 198 10.94 1.85 -23.84
C ILE A 198 11.64 3.12 -23.34
N ARG A 199 11.56 4.17 -24.15
CA ARG A 199 11.95 5.53 -23.77
C ARG A 199 10.71 6.38 -23.49
N GLY A 200 10.77 7.17 -22.44
CA GLY A 200 9.69 8.06 -22.01
C GLY A 200 10.09 9.52 -22.04
N GLU A 201 9.13 10.38 -21.73
CA GLU A 201 9.35 11.80 -21.56
C GLU A 201 10.18 12.12 -20.31
N LEU A 202 10.82 13.28 -20.34
CA LEU A 202 11.30 13.95 -19.14
C LEU A 202 10.69 15.34 -19.16
N GLU A 203 9.51 15.45 -18.57
CA GLU A 203 8.64 16.64 -18.60
C GLU A 203 8.08 16.90 -17.21
N GLY A 204 7.81 18.17 -16.88
CA GLY A 204 7.13 18.51 -15.65
C GLY A 204 6.98 20.01 -15.42
N ARG A 205 6.40 20.36 -14.27
CA ARG A 205 6.22 21.73 -13.78
C ARG A 205 7.14 22.02 -12.60
N VAL A 206 7.85 23.14 -12.63
CA VAL A 206 8.67 23.63 -11.54
C VAL A 206 8.03 24.86 -10.91
N TYR A 207 7.88 24.85 -9.58
CA TYR A 207 7.50 25.99 -8.75
C TYR A 207 8.75 26.41 -7.96
N LEU A 208 9.33 27.55 -8.32
CA LEU A 208 10.61 28.02 -7.81
C LEU A 208 10.42 29.26 -6.93
N PRO A 209 10.72 29.21 -5.62
CA PRO A 209 10.71 30.39 -4.76
C PRO A 209 11.71 31.45 -5.22
N SER A 210 11.33 32.72 -5.12
CA SER A 210 12.20 33.87 -5.46
C SER A 210 13.19 34.25 -4.34
N GLY A 211 13.07 33.62 -3.16
CA GLY A 211 13.95 33.87 -2.02
C GLY A 211 15.41 33.51 -2.31
N ARG A 212 16.34 34.20 -1.64
CA ARG A 212 17.78 33.88 -1.75
C ARG A 212 18.12 32.61 -0.96
N GLY A 213 19.03 31.80 -1.49
CA GLY A 213 19.50 30.57 -0.85
C GLY A 213 18.82 29.33 -1.39
N THR A 214 19.12 28.19 -0.77
CA THR A 214 18.56 26.89 -1.13
C THR A 214 17.26 26.62 -0.37
N HIS A 215 16.29 26.05 -1.06
CA HIS A 215 14.97 25.69 -0.58
C HIS A 215 14.84 24.17 -0.48
N PRO A 216 14.11 23.59 0.48
CA PRO A 216 13.78 22.17 0.46
C PRO A 216 13.14 21.78 -0.87
N LEU A 217 13.43 20.57 -1.35
CA LEU A 217 12.96 20.08 -2.65
C LEU A 217 11.83 19.07 -2.45
N VAL A 218 10.73 19.25 -3.17
CA VAL A 218 9.60 18.32 -3.18
C VAL A 218 9.33 17.84 -4.59
N ILE A 219 9.26 16.53 -4.81
CA ILE A 219 8.88 15.94 -6.09
C ILE A 219 7.44 15.42 -6.00
N PHE A 220 6.59 15.81 -6.95
CA PHE A 220 5.25 15.24 -7.10
C PHE A 220 5.24 14.29 -8.30
N LEU A 221 4.66 13.11 -8.13
CA LEU A 221 4.51 12.09 -9.18
C LEU A 221 3.03 11.73 -9.33
N HIS A 222 2.46 11.98 -10.51
CA HIS A 222 1.08 11.59 -10.76
C HIS A 222 0.92 10.07 -10.97
N GLY A 223 -0.30 9.60 -10.79
CA GLY A 223 -0.67 8.19 -10.92
C GLY A 223 -1.05 7.77 -12.34
N ARG A 224 -1.68 6.58 -12.42
CA ARG A 224 -2.11 6.00 -13.69
C ARG A 224 -3.43 6.62 -14.13
N HIS A 225 -3.38 7.30 -15.25
CA HIS A 225 -4.53 7.80 -15.99
C HIS A 225 -4.27 7.64 -17.48
N SER A 226 -5.26 7.89 -18.33
CA SER A 226 -5.01 7.98 -19.78
C SER A 226 -3.83 8.93 -20.05
N ALA A 227 -2.90 8.52 -20.90
CA ALA A 227 -1.72 9.34 -21.24
C ALA A 227 -2.09 10.49 -22.19
N CYS A 228 -3.07 10.25 -23.07
CA CYS A 228 -3.51 11.20 -24.08
C CYS A 228 -5.04 11.29 -24.09
N TYR A 229 -5.59 12.33 -24.73
CA TYR A 229 -7.00 12.44 -25.05
C TYR A 229 -7.21 12.77 -26.53
N ASN A 230 -8.31 12.32 -27.10
CA ASN A 230 -8.70 12.66 -28.47
C ASN A 230 -9.23 14.09 -28.54
N THR A 231 -8.68 14.92 -29.42
CA THR A 231 -8.99 16.36 -29.49
C THR A 231 -10.40 16.67 -30.01
N THR A 232 -11.09 15.68 -30.60
CA THR A 232 -12.45 15.83 -31.14
C THR A 232 -13.49 15.30 -30.16
N THR A 233 -13.26 14.10 -29.59
CA THR A 233 -14.23 13.46 -28.69
C THR A 233 -14.03 13.81 -27.22
N LEU A 234 -12.86 14.37 -26.88
CA LEU A 234 -12.41 14.67 -25.51
C LEU A 234 -12.37 13.44 -24.59
N LYS A 235 -12.28 12.23 -25.17
CA LYS A 235 -12.14 10.98 -24.42
C LYS A 235 -10.68 10.54 -24.33
N GLY A 236 -10.36 9.77 -23.29
CA GLY A 236 -9.04 9.18 -23.11
C GLY A 236 -8.60 8.34 -24.31
N ALA A 237 -7.31 8.37 -24.59
CA ALA A 237 -6.63 7.64 -25.65
C ALA A 237 -5.32 7.05 -25.11
N SER A 238 -4.96 5.87 -25.60
CA SER A 238 -3.74 5.15 -25.19
C SER A 238 -2.60 5.38 -26.19
N GLY A 239 -1.37 5.14 -25.74
CA GLY A 239 -0.16 5.17 -26.54
C GLY A 239 0.75 6.35 -26.20
N TRP A 240 2.06 6.16 -26.40
CA TRP A 240 3.06 7.20 -26.21
C TRP A 240 4.22 7.04 -27.22
N PRO A 241 4.74 8.12 -27.84
CA PRO A 241 4.18 9.48 -27.87
C PRO A 241 2.72 9.51 -28.34
N CYS A 242 1.99 10.57 -28.01
CA CYS A 242 0.56 10.63 -28.32
C CYS A 242 0.28 10.41 -29.82
N PRO A 243 -0.60 9.46 -30.19
CA PRO A 243 -0.96 9.22 -31.57
C PRO A 243 -1.54 10.46 -32.27
N VAL A 244 -1.44 10.51 -33.59
CA VAL A 244 -2.03 11.61 -34.40
C VAL A 244 -3.51 11.81 -34.07
N GLY A 245 -3.92 13.06 -33.86
CA GLY A 245 -5.30 13.42 -33.48
C GLY A 245 -5.58 13.28 -31.98
N THR A 246 -4.54 13.07 -31.18
CA THR A 246 -4.59 13.07 -29.71
C THR A 246 -3.56 14.04 -29.14
N THR A 247 -3.77 14.46 -27.89
CA THR A 247 -2.90 15.40 -27.17
C THR A 247 -2.60 14.83 -25.78
N PRO A 248 -1.39 15.06 -25.21
CA PRO A 248 -1.08 14.63 -23.85
C PRO A 248 -2.06 15.16 -22.81
N ILE A 249 -2.35 14.35 -21.80
CA ILE A 249 -3.03 14.79 -20.58
C ILE A 249 -1.96 15.32 -19.63
N LEU A 250 -2.07 16.59 -19.21
CA LEU A 250 -1.10 17.25 -18.34
C LEU A 250 -1.32 16.85 -16.88
N SER A 251 -1.20 15.56 -16.58
CA SER A 251 -1.45 15.00 -15.25
C SER A 251 -0.55 15.62 -14.18
N TYR A 252 0.69 15.98 -14.52
CA TYR A 252 1.62 16.66 -13.60
C TYR A 252 1.19 18.08 -13.22
N ALA A 253 0.41 18.77 -14.07
CA ALA A 253 -0.04 20.14 -13.82
C ALA A 253 -1.25 20.22 -12.88
N GLY A 254 -1.82 19.07 -12.49
CA GLY A 254 -3.05 19.01 -11.72
C GLY A 254 -2.97 19.39 -10.24
N TYR A 255 -1.75 19.61 -9.72
CA TYR A 255 -1.48 19.80 -8.28
C TYR A 255 -1.09 21.23 -7.90
N ASP A 256 -1.45 22.22 -8.74
CA ASP A 256 -1.08 23.64 -8.57
C ASP A 256 -1.34 24.15 -7.14
N GLY A 257 -2.49 23.87 -6.52
CA GLY A 257 -2.83 24.36 -5.18
C GLY A 257 -1.81 23.98 -4.09
N ALA A 258 -1.33 22.73 -4.10
CA ALA A 258 -0.27 22.30 -3.17
C ALA A 258 1.10 22.87 -3.57
N GLY A 259 1.42 22.86 -4.87
CA GLY A 259 2.70 23.34 -5.39
C GLY A 259 2.91 24.83 -5.14
N GLU A 260 1.87 25.64 -5.33
CA GLU A 260 1.87 27.08 -5.09
C GLU A 260 1.95 27.43 -3.60
N ALA A 261 1.19 26.74 -2.74
CA ALA A 261 1.27 26.93 -1.29
C ALA A 261 2.69 26.68 -0.77
N LEU A 262 3.28 25.54 -1.13
CA LEU A 262 4.65 25.20 -0.79
C LEU A 262 5.65 26.20 -1.37
N ALA A 263 5.51 26.60 -2.64
CA ALA A 263 6.43 27.57 -3.23
C ALA A 263 6.35 28.96 -2.57
N ALA A 264 5.16 29.40 -2.15
CA ALA A 264 4.95 30.62 -1.40
C ALA A 264 5.63 30.58 -0.01
N ASP A 265 5.82 29.38 0.54
CA ASP A 265 6.53 29.13 1.80
C ASP A 265 8.03 28.79 1.66
N GLY A 266 8.57 28.87 0.44
CA GLY A 266 10.00 28.68 0.23
C GLY A 266 10.40 27.22 0.04
N TYR A 267 9.56 26.42 -0.61
CA TYR A 267 9.87 25.08 -1.07
C TYR A 267 9.99 25.08 -2.60
N THR A 268 11.02 24.43 -3.14
CA THR A 268 11.03 24.15 -4.58
C THR A 268 10.20 22.90 -4.82
N VAL A 269 9.18 23.00 -5.66
CA VAL A 269 8.33 21.86 -6.03
C VAL A 269 8.57 21.53 -7.50
N VAL A 270 8.73 20.25 -7.81
CA VAL A 270 8.82 19.76 -9.20
C VAL A 270 7.81 18.62 -9.38
N SER A 271 6.77 18.87 -10.16
CA SER A 271 5.73 17.88 -10.47
C SER A 271 6.01 17.26 -11.83
N ILE A 272 6.24 15.96 -11.88
CA ILE A 272 6.77 15.26 -13.06
C ILE A 272 5.72 14.42 -13.78
N SER A 273 5.87 14.31 -15.10
CA SER A 273 5.06 13.46 -15.96
C SER A 273 5.53 12.01 -15.94
N ALA A 274 4.58 11.07 -16.01
CA ALA A 274 4.77 9.63 -16.14
C ALA A 274 3.79 9.02 -17.18
N ASN A 275 3.41 9.80 -18.19
CA ASN A 275 2.49 9.40 -19.25
C ASN A 275 3.06 8.28 -20.13
N ALA A 276 4.36 8.27 -20.44
CA ALA A 276 4.98 7.10 -21.09
C ALA A 276 4.85 5.83 -20.25
N VAL A 277 4.99 5.95 -18.93
CA VAL A 277 4.81 4.80 -18.02
C VAL A 277 3.36 4.33 -18.07
N ASN A 278 2.39 5.24 -17.91
CA ASN A 278 0.95 4.91 -17.99
C ASN A 278 0.55 4.22 -19.30
N ALA A 279 1.20 4.55 -20.40
CA ALA A 279 0.91 3.96 -21.71
C ALA A 279 1.42 2.52 -21.88
N ASN A 280 2.32 2.05 -21.01
CA ASN A 280 3.10 0.83 -21.21
C ASN A 280 3.17 -0.11 -19.98
N ASP A 281 2.85 0.37 -18.78
CA ASP A 281 3.12 -0.30 -17.51
C ASP A 281 2.52 -1.72 -17.41
N ASN A 282 1.19 -1.85 -17.55
CA ASN A 282 0.45 -3.13 -17.43
C ASN A 282 0.99 -4.27 -18.30
N GLN A 283 1.62 -3.97 -19.45
CA GLN A 283 1.98 -4.97 -20.45
C GLN A 283 3.48 -5.29 -20.45
N LEU A 284 4.31 -4.34 -20.02
CA LEU A 284 5.76 -4.40 -20.23
C LEU A 284 6.56 -4.35 -18.92
N SER A 285 5.95 -3.98 -17.79
CA SER A 285 6.60 -3.94 -16.48
C SER A 285 6.25 -5.20 -15.68
N PRO A 286 7.23 -5.92 -15.09
CA PRO A 286 6.98 -7.07 -14.22
C PRO A 286 6.07 -6.75 -13.02
N ASP A 287 6.19 -5.52 -12.52
CA ASP A 287 5.59 -4.97 -11.29
C ASP A 287 4.51 -3.91 -11.56
N ASP A 288 3.99 -3.83 -12.80
CA ASP A 288 3.02 -2.80 -13.22
C ASP A 288 3.49 -1.33 -13.08
N GLY A 289 4.81 -1.12 -13.10
CA GLY A 289 5.46 0.18 -13.32
C GLY A 289 6.01 0.84 -12.05
N ALA A 290 6.03 0.14 -10.90
CA ALA A 290 6.47 0.71 -9.63
C ALA A 290 7.96 1.10 -9.64
N VAL A 291 8.85 0.20 -10.05
CA VAL A 291 10.30 0.43 -10.24
C VAL A 291 10.54 1.48 -11.31
N THR A 292 9.79 1.43 -12.42
CA THR A 292 9.90 2.43 -13.49
C THR A 292 9.66 3.85 -12.94
N ARG A 293 8.58 4.01 -12.15
CA ARG A 293 8.21 5.27 -11.51
C ARG A 293 9.20 5.71 -10.44
N GLY A 294 9.64 4.76 -9.60
CA GLY A 294 10.63 5.03 -8.56
C GLY A 294 11.95 5.52 -9.15
N GLN A 295 12.44 4.87 -10.21
CA GLN A 295 13.65 5.28 -10.91
C GLN A 295 13.47 6.63 -11.61
N LEU A 296 12.31 6.92 -12.20
CA LEU A 296 12.03 8.21 -12.82
C LEU A 296 12.15 9.38 -11.81
N VAL A 297 11.75 9.18 -10.55
CA VAL A 297 11.97 10.15 -9.46
C VAL A 297 13.47 10.35 -9.21
N LEU A 298 14.26 9.28 -9.11
CA LEU A 298 15.71 9.35 -8.87
C LEU A 298 16.48 9.98 -10.05
N ASP A 299 16.05 9.70 -11.28
CA ASP A 299 16.59 10.30 -12.49
C ASP A 299 16.27 11.79 -12.56
N THR A 300 15.08 12.19 -12.13
CA THR A 300 14.69 13.61 -11.97
C THR A 300 15.58 14.30 -10.93
N LEU A 301 15.81 13.69 -9.77
CA LEU A 301 16.74 14.24 -8.76
C LEU A 301 18.14 14.43 -9.32
N THR A 302 18.61 13.48 -10.14
CA THR A 302 19.91 13.57 -10.83
C THR A 302 19.95 14.76 -11.81
N MET A 303 18.91 14.91 -12.63
CA MET A 303 18.74 16.04 -13.54
C MET A 303 18.76 17.39 -12.80
N LEU A 304 17.95 17.51 -11.75
CA LEU A 304 17.86 18.71 -10.93
C LEU A 304 19.18 19.01 -10.20
N LYS A 305 19.90 17.99 -9.75
CA LYS A 305 21.21 18.16 -9.09
C LYS A 305 22.23 18.75 -10.06
N ALA A 306 22.23 18.30 -11.31
CA ALA A 306 23.08 18.86 -12.36
C ALA A 306 22.71 20.32 -12.65
N ALA A 307 21.42 20.64 -12.83
CA ALA A 307 20.93 22.01 -13.03
C ALA A 307 21.30 22.93 -11.85
N ASN A 308 21.05 22.47 -10.61
CA ASN A 308 21.37 23.19 -9.38
C ASN A 308 22.87 23.45 -9.21
N SER A 309 23.73 22.58 -9.77
CA SER A 309 25.18 22.76 -9.76
C SER A 309 25.68 23.71 -10.86
N GLY A 310 24.79 24.24 -11.70
CA GLY A 310 25.13 25.07 -12.86
C GLY A 310 25.71 24.28 -14.04
N HIS A 311 25.61 22.95 -14.03
CA HIS A 311 26.02 22.13 -15.16
C HIS A 311 25.01 22.25 -16.30
N LYS A 312 25.50 22.18 -17.53
CA LYS A 312 24.64 22.09 -18.71
C LYS A 312 23.89 20.76 -18.68
N VAL A 313 22.56 20.82 -18.63
CA VAL A 313 21.68 19.66 -18.74
C VAL A 313 21.14 19.59 -20.18
N ALA A 314 21.25 18.40 -20.78
CA ALA A 314 20.67 18.10 -22.08
C ALA A 314 20.33 16.61 -22.18
N TYR A 315 19.23 16.29 -22.86
CA TYR A 315 18.79 14.92 -23.12
C TYR A 315 18.52 14.74 -24.62
N HIS A 316 18.74 13.53 -25.11
CA HIS A 316 18.43 13.16 -26.50
C HIS A 316 16.98 12.67 -26.59
N ASP A 317 16.14 13.41 -27.30
CA ASP A 317 14.79 12.99 -27.63
C ASP A 317 14.81 12.12 -28.89
N ALA A 318 14.60 10.82 -28.69
CA ALA A 318 14.61 9.85 -29.78
C ALA A 318 13.43 10.03 -30.76
N ALA A 319 12.34 10.68 -30.33
CA ALA A 319 11.18 10.90 -31.18
C ALA A 319 11.46 11.94 -32.28
N THR A 320 12.21 13.00 -31.95
CA THR A 320 12.60 14.06 -32.90
C THR A 320 14.03 13.92 -33.43
N GLY A 321 14.86 13.08 -32.78
CA GLY A 321 16.28 12.92 -33.08
C GLY A 321 17.13 14.13 -32.70
N GLN A 322 16.70 14.93 -31.72
CA GLN A 322 17.36 16.16 -31.30
C GLN A 322 17.90 16.06 -29.87
N ASP A 323 19.02 16.74 -29.62
CA ASP A 323 19.49 16.99 -28.26
C ASP A 323 18.84 18.27 -27.74
N VAL A 324 18.04 18.16 -26.68
CA VAL A 324 17.30 19.26 -26.07
C VAL A 324 17.99 19.67 -24.78
N THR A 325 18.43 20.92 -24.70
CA THR A 325 18.99 21.51 -23.48
C THR A 325 17.88 21.96 -22.51
N LEU A 326 18.19 22.12 -21.22
CA LEU A 326 17.19 22.57 -20.25
C LEU A 326 16.57 23.95 -20.58
N ASP A 327 17.33 24.90 -21.13
CA ASP A 327 16.76 26.18 -21.58
C ASP A 327 15.80 26.00 -22.76
N GLN A 328 16.10 25.07 -23.68
CA GLN A 328 15.18 24.72 -24.77
C GLN A 328 13.95 24.00 -24.23
N ALA A 329 14.11 23.11 -23.25
CA ALA A 329 13.01 22.40 -22.61
C ALA A 329 12.06 23.35 -21.86
N LEU A 330 12.60 24.31 -21.10
CA LEU A 330 11.82 25.38 -20.45
C LEU A 330 11.15 26.33 -21.44
N THR A 331 11.75 26.49 -22.63
CA THR A 331 11.12 27.26 -23.72
C THR A 331 9.97 26.48 -24.34
N ALA A 332 10.15 25.17 -24.58
CA ALA A 332 9.11 24.28 -25.11
C ALA A 332 7.93 24.16 -24.14
N GLY A 333 8.18 24.09 -22.82
CA GLY A 333 7.14 24.08 -21.80
C GLY A 333 6.24 25.32 -21.76
N ARG A 334 6.55 26.39 -22.51
CA ARG A 334 5.61 27.51 -22.71
C ARG A 334 4.39 27.13 -23.54
N ASP A 335 4.42 26.00 -24.25
CA ASP A 335 3.26 25.49 -24.97
C ASP A 335 2.16 25.02 -24.00
N THR A 336 2.55 24.50 -22.82
CA THR A 336 1.63 24.04 -21.75
C THR A 336 1.46 25.07 -20.64
N TYR A 337 2.48 25.89 -20.37
CA TYR A 337 2.42 27.00 -19.40
C TYR A 337 2.99 28.30 -20.01
N PRO A 338 2.19 29.07 -20.79
CA PRO A 338 2.67 30.22 -21.57
C PRO A 338 3.29 31.36 -20.75
N THR A 339 2.98 31.45 -19.46
CA THR A 339 3.52 32.49 -18.56
C THR A 339 4.83 32.07 -17.89
N GLY A 340 5.38 30.91 -18.22
CA GLY A 340 6.60 30.37 -17.65
C GLY A 340 7.84 31.22 -17.95
N THR A 341 8.54 31.65 -16.90
CA THR A 341 9.71 32.55 -17.02
C THR A 341 11.00 32.00 -16.40
N ILE A 342 10.99 30.77 -15.88
CA ILE A 342 12.20 30.13 -15.35
C ILE A 342 13.18 29.85 -16.50
N THR A 343 14.47 30.05 -16.22
CA THR A 343 15.61 29.71 -17.06
C THR A 343 16.51 28.71 -16.35
N ALA A 344 17.35 27.95 -17.07
CA ALA A 344 18.25 26.99 -16.46
C ALA A 344 19.21 27.65 -15.45
N HIS A 345 19.67 28.87 -15.75
CA HIS A 345 20.53 29.65 -14.87
C HIS A 345 19.85 30.00 -13.52
N GLN A 346 18.53 30.23 -13.51
CA GLN A 346 17.80 30.53 -12.27
C GLN A 346 17.66 29.33 -11.34
N LEU A 347 17.86 28.10 -11.82
CA LEU A 347 17.83 26.90 -10.99
C LEU A 347 19.16 26.65 -10.26
N ALA A 348 20.24 27.34 -10.64
CA ALA A 348 21.54 27.14 -10.03
C ALA A 348 21.55 27.63 -8.57
N GLY A 349 21.91 26.75 -7.64
CA GLY A 349 22.05 27.03 -6.21
C GLY A 349 20.73 27.30 -5.47
N THR A 350 19.59 26.85 -5.98
CA THR A 350 18.26 27.09 -5.38
C THR A 350 17.69 25.91 -4.61
N MET A 351 18.23 24.70 -4.75
CA MET A 351 17.65 23.48 -4.17
C MET A 351 18.54 22.84 -3.11
N ASP A 352 17.95 22.49 -1.97
CA ASP A 352 18.57 21.75 -0.87
C ASP A 352 18.33 20.23 -1.01
N PHE A 353 19.30 19.53 -1.58
CA PHE A 353 19.29 18.06 -1.69
C PHE A 353 19.52 17.34 -0.35
N GLY A 354 19.78 18.08 0.73
CA GLY A 354 19.79 17.57 2.10
C GLY A 354 18.40 17.52 2.73
N SER A 355 17.34 17.97 2.03
CA SER A 355 15.96 17.98 2.52
C SER A 355 14.96 17.73 1.39
N ILE A 356 14.72 16.46 1.08
CA ILE A 356 13.87 16.02 -0.03
C ILE A 356 12.56 15.42 0.51
N GLY A 357 11.43 15.80 -0.08
CA GLY A 357 10.13 15.17 0.11
C GLY A 357 9.56 14.62 -1.20
N LEU A 358 8.78 13.55 -1.13
CA LEU A 358 8.12 12.93 -2.29
C LEU A 358 6.61 12.84 -2.05
N MET A 359 5.80 13.26 -3.03
CA MET A 359 4.36 12.97 -3.07
C MET A 359 4.07 12.14 -4.31
N GLY A 360 3.27 11.10 -4.16
CA GLY A 360 2.81 10.29 -5.27
C GLY A 360 1.32 10.00 -5.18
N HIS A 361 0.60 10.05 -6.30
CA HIS A 361 -0.82 9.71 -6.37
C HIS A 361 -1.02 8.33 -7.02
N SER A 362 -1.89 7.45 -6.52
CA SER A 362 -2.24 6.21 -7.23
C SER A 362 -1.01 5.29 -7.41
N ARG A 363 -0.70 4.78 -8.62
CA ARG A 363 0.59 4.13 -8.94
C ARG A 363 1.79 5.02 -8.72
N GLY A 364 1.61 6.33 -8.81
CA GLY A 364 2.61 7.30 -8.43
C GLY A 364 2.91 7.24 -6.92
N GLY A 365 1.91 6.90 -6.11
CA GLY A 365 2.03 6.67 -4.67
C GLY A 365 2.87 5.44 -4.33
N GLU A 366 2.62 4.29 -4.98
CA GLU A 366 3.54 3.14 -4.91
C GLU A 366 4.92 3.53 -5.47
N GLY A 367 4.96 4.25 -6.60
CA GLY A 367 6.19 4.72 -7.23
C GLY A 367 7.09 5.57 -6.32
N VAL A 368 6.54 6.45 -5.48
CA VAL A 368 7.35 7.23 -4.51
C VAL A 368 7.79 6.42 -3.29
N VAL A 369 7.03 5.40 -2.91
CA VAL A 369 7.47 4.41 -1.91
C VAL A 369 8.64 3.59 -2.47
N THR A 370 8.52 3.10 -3.70
CA THR A 370 9.58 2.39 -4.42
C THR A 370 10.79 3.29 -4.69
N ALA A 371 10.60 4.59 -4.96
CA ALA A 371 11.71 5.54 -5.02
C ALA A 371 12.50 5.57 -3.70
N GLY A 372 11.82 5.46 -2.56
CA GLY A 372 12.44 5.36 -1.24
C GLY A 372 13.26 4.09 -1.04
N THR A 373 12.73 2.93 -1.46
CA THR A 373 13.46 1.65 -1.35
C THR A 373 14.68 1.62 -2.29
N LEU A 374 14.51 2.03 -3.55
CA LEU A 374 15.61 2.16 -4.52
C LEU A 374 16.67 3.17 -4.06
N ASN A 375 16.25 4.26 -3.41
CA ASN A 375 17.17 5.25 -2.85
C ASN A 375 18.10 4.64 -1.80
N GLU A 376 17.58 3.82 -0.88
CA GLU A 376 18.40 3.15 0.14
C GLU A 376 19.28 2.02 -0.42
N ALA A 377 19.00 1.54 -1.62
CA ALA A 377 19.89 0.64 -2.35
C ALA A 377 21.17 1.36 -2.85
N LEU A 378 21.11 2.68 -3.03
CA LEU A 378 22.22 3.46 -3.58
C LEU A 378 23.44 3.45 -2.63
N PRO A 379 24.67 3.51 -3.17
CA PRO A 379 25.87 3.71 -2.37
C PRO A 379 25.82 4.99 -1.52
N HIS A 380 25.18 6.03 -2.06
CA HIS A 380 24.96 7.32 -1.42
C HIS A 380 23.50 7.72 -1.60
N PRO A 381 22.60 7.26 -0.71
CA PRO A 381 21.20 7.62 -0.76
C PRO A 381 21.01 9.13 -0.69
N TRP A 382 20.05 9.64 -1.47
CA TRP A 382 19.50 10.98 -1.33
C TRP A 382 18.88 11.17 0.04
N SER A 383 18.92 12.39 0.57
CA SER A 383 18.32 12.74 1.87
C SER A 383 16.79 12.92 1.76
N ILE A 384 16.10 11.86 1.34
CA ILE A 384 14.64 11.76 1.38
C ILE A 384 14.21 11.67 2.84
N LYS A 385 13.37 12.61 3.28
CA LYS A 385 12.92 12.73 4.68
C LYS A 385 11.43 12.48 4.86
N SER A 386 10.66 12.57 3.77
CA SER A 386 9.21 12.60 3.84
C SER A 386 8.59 11.99 2.59
N VAL A 387 7.64 11.07 2.75
CA VAL A 387 6.85 10.47 1.66
C VAL A 387 5.36 10.62 1.96
N PHE A 388 4.64 11.24 1.03
CA PHE A 388 3.18 11.39 1.05
C PHE A 388 2.57 10.54 -0.07
N ALA A 389 1.95 9.42 0.30
CA ALA A 389 1.29 8.54 -0.66
C ALA A 389 -0.21 8.87 -0.70
N LEU A 390 -0.65 9.53 -1.77
CA LEU A 390 -2.04 9.91 -2.01
C LEU A 390 -2.76 8.79 -2.76
N ALA A 391 -3.89 8.32 -2.23
CA ALA A 391 -4.73 7.27 -2.79
C ALA A 391 -3.95 6.12 -3.46
N PRO A 392 -2.92 5.54 -2.81
CA PRO A 392 -1.98 4.73 -3.54
C PRO A 392 -2.47 3.28 -3.67
N ILE A 393 -2.04 2.61 -4.74
CA ILE A 393 -2.00 1.14 -4.77
C ILE A 393 -0.81 0.64 -3.95
N ASP A 394 -0.80 -0.68 -3.70
CA ASP A 394 0.31 -1.41 -3.07
C ASP A 394 0.30 -2.87 -3.56
N PHE A 395 0.74 -3.09 -4.80
CA PHE A 395 0.73 -4.42 -5.39
C PHE A 395 1.87 -5.29 -4.86
N THR A 396 2.99 -4.65 -4.52
CA THR A 396 4.26 -5.29 -4.18
C THR A 396 4.47 -5.48 -2.66
N ARG A 397 3.74 -4.75 -1.82
CA ARG A 397 3.93 -4.70 -0.35
C ARG A 397 5.35 -4.28 0.04
N ALA A 398 5.77 -3.14 -0.51
CA ALA A 398 7.06 -2.54 -0.17
C ALA A 398 7.05 -1.95 1.25
N THR A 399 8.09 -2.25 2.05
CA THR A 399 8.27 -1.66 3.38
C THR A 399 9.27 -0.52 3.33
N LEU A 400 8.93 0.60 3.97
CA LEU A 400 9.65 1.87 3.82
C LEU A 400 10.28 2.34 5.16
N PRO A 401 11.61 2.19 5.33
CA PRO A 401 12.34 2.61 6.53
C PRO A 401 12.71 4.10 6.55
N ASP A 402 13.12 4.58 7.73
CA ASP A 402 13.93 5.80 7.94
C ASP A 402 13.33 7.14 7.46
N VAL A 403 12.10 7.14 6.99
CA VAL A 403 11.42 8.30 6.40
C VAL A 403 10.07 8.52 7.07
N ILE A 404 9.68 9.78 7.26
CA ILE A 404 8.35 10.10 7.77
C ILE A 404 7.34 9.83 6.66
N THR A 405 6.31 9.02 6.92
CA THR A 405 5.38 8.58 5.88
C THR A 405 3.94 8.84 6.27
N THR A 406 3.16 9.39 5.34
CA THR A 406 1.71 9.51 5.46
C THR A 406 1.03 8.94 4.22
N THR A 407 -0.01 8.13 4.43
CA THR A 407 -0.91 7.69 3.38
C THR A 407 -2.26 8.39 3.52
N LEU A 408 -2.77 8.99 2.45
CA LEU A 408 -4.13 9.56 2.40
C LEU A 408 -5.03 8.68 1.54
N LEU A 409 -6.15 8.23 2.11
CA LEU A 409 -7.08 7.25 1.52
C LEU A 409 -8.48 7.89 1.33
N PRO A 410 -8.93 8.11 0.09
CA PRO A 410 -10.25 8.68 -0.19
C PRO A 410 -11.36 7.66 0.11
N TYR A 411 -12.40 8.02 0.86
CA TYR A 411 -13.43 7.04 1.25
C TYR A 411 -14.37 6.64 0.11
N CYS A 412 -14.67 7.58 -0.79
CA CYS A 412 -15.48 7.36 -1.99
C CYS A 412 -14.59 7.12 -3.22
N ASP A 413 -13.39 6.59 -3.01
CA ASP A 413 -12.48 6.16 -4.08
C ASP A 413 -13.16 5.08 -4.92
N GLY A 414 -13.41 5.40 -6.18
CA GLY A 414 -13.98 4.52 -7.19
C GLY A 414 -12.92 3.80 -7.99
N ASP A 415 -11.66 4.23 -7.95
CA ASP A 415 -10.52 3.64 -8.67
C ASP A 415 -9.74 2.63 -7.81
N VAL A 416 -9.08 3.06 -6.74
CA VAL A 416 -8.41 2.18 -5.76
C VAL A 416 -9.39 1.91 -4.61
N SER A 417 -10.53 1.32 -4.96
CA SER A 417 -11.69 1.27 -4.07
C SER A 417 -11.53 0.33 -2.88
N ASP A 418 -10.44 -0.45 -2.80
CA ASP A 418 -10.09 -1.27 -1.65
C ASP A 418 -9.09 -0.64 -0.68
N GLN A 419 -8.49 0.49 -1.05
CA GLN A 419 -7.57 1.26 -0.21
C GLN A 419 -6.37 0.44 0.28
N GLN A 420 -5.88 -0.49 -0.55
CA GLN A 420 -4.70 -1.32 -0.26
C GLN A 420 -3.45 -0.52 0.11
N GLY A 421 -3.34 0.74 -0.35
CA GLY A 421 -2.29 1.68 0.05
C GLY A 421 -2.07 1.84 1.56
N GLN A 422 -3.08 1.51 2.37
CA GLN A 422 -2.96 1.41 3.83
C GLN A 422 -1.73 0.58 4.25
N HIS A 423 -1.42 -0.50 3.53
CA HIS A 423 -0.40 -1.46 3.94
C HIS A 423 0.98 -0.81 4.16
N PHE A 424 1.32 0.27 3.45
CA PHE A 424 2.57 1.01 3.67
C PHE A 424 2.75 1.45 5.12
N TYR A 425 1.69 1.86 5.80
CA TYR A 425 1.71 2.17 7.22
C TYR A 425 1.88 0.90 8.06
N ALA A 426 1.12 -0.15 7.75
CA ALA A 426 1.02 -1.31 8.62
C ALA A 426 2.18 -2.32 8.52
N ASP A 427 2.83 -2.41 7.36
CA ASP A 427 3.97 -3.27 7.09
C ASP A 427 5.29 -2.61 7.52
N SER A 428 5.37 -1.27 7.46
CA SER A 428 6.60 -0.52 7.80
C SER A 428 6.78 -0.24 9.30
N ARG A 429 5.88 -0.72 10.17
CA ARG A 429 5.86 -0.44 11.62
C ARG A 429 6.25 -1.65 12.48
N ASP A 430 6.36 -1.44 13.79
CA ASP A 430 6.50 -2.52 14.80
C ASP A 430 7.72 -3.45 14.69
N GLY A 431 8.89 -2.87 14.42
CA GLY A 431 10.13 -3.63 14.40
C GLY A 431 10.48 -4.24 13.05
N THR A 432 9.74 -3.90 11.99
CA THR A 432 10.19 -4.07 10.60
C THR A 432 11.56 -3.42 10.39
N PHE A 433 11.75 -2.24 10.99
CA PHE A 433 13.03 -1.54 11.02
C PHE A 433 13.35 -0.98 12.41
N THR A 434 14.65 -0.77 12.66
CA THR A 434 15.12 0.01 13.81
C THR A 434 15.30 1.46 13.41
N ASP A 435 14.17 2.15 13.19
CA ASP A 435 14.14 3.57 12.88
C ASP A 435 13.34 4.36 13.92
N ASP A 436 13.32 5.67 13.76
CA ASP A 436 12.73 6.62 14.71
C ASP A 436 11.95 7.71 13.99
N VAL A 437 10.93 7.30 13.23
CA VAL A 437 10.09 8.18 12.41
C VAL A 437 8.60 7.94 12.67
N GLN A 438 7.80 8.98 12.48
CA GLN A 438 6.35 8.90 12.51
C GLN A 438 5.81 8.27 11.20
N ARG A 439 4.76 7.47 11.33
CA ARG A 439 3.97 6.97 10.21
C ARG A 439 2.48 7.17 10.48
N SER A 440 1.68 7.39 9.46
CA SER A 440 0.22 7.57 9.62
C SER A 440 -0.59 7.14 8.40
N ASP A 441 -1.82 6.69 8.63
CA ASP A 441 -2.88 6.65 7.62
C ASP A 441 -3.96 7.67 7.93
N ILE A 442 -4.52 8.23 6.86
CA ILE A 442 -5.56 9.25 6.91
C ILE A 442 -6.69 8.82 5.97
N TRP A 443 -7.90 8.70 6.49
CA TRP A 443 -9.10 8.56 5.67
C TRP A 443 -9.80 9.91 5.51
N VAL A 444 -10.02 10.32 4.27
CA VAL A 444 -10.81 11.51 3.96
C VAL A 444 -12.19 11.08 3.49
N MET A 445 -13.20 11.37 4.30
CA MET A 445 -14.57 10.96 4.03
C MET A 445 -15.18 11.82 2.93
N GLY A 446 -15.87 11.18 1.99
CA GLY A 446 -16.61 11.88 0.94
C GLY A 446 -15.78 12.32 -0.26
N THR A 447 -14.48 12.03 -0.31
CA THR A 447 -13.64 12.29 -1.48
C THR A 447 -13.49 11.05 -2.35
N ASP A 448 -13.35 11.26 -3.64
CA ASP A 448 -13.03 10.26 -4.65
C ASP A 448 -11.53 10.23 -4.96
N HIS A 449 -11.15 9.46 -5.97
CA HIS A 449 -9.78 9.31 -6.38
C HIS A 449 -9.27 10.52 -7.18
N ASP A 450 -10.05 10.99 -8.15
CA ASP A 450 -9.56 11.88 -9.19
C ASP A 450 -9.47 13.35 -8.77
N PHE A 451 -10.35 13.83 -7.88
CA PHE A 451 -10.57 15.27 -7.68
C PHE A 451 -9.50 15.98 -6.85
N TYR A 452 -8.44 15.26 -6.46
CA TYR A 452 -7.19 15.83 -5.99
C TYR A 452 -6.32 16.40 -7.12
N ASN A 453 -6.62 16.06 -8.38
CA ASN A 453 -5.90 16.48 -9.57
C ASN A 453 -6.85 17.22 -10.53
N THR A 454 -6.60 18.51 -10.81
CA THR A 454 -7.48 19.29 -11.69
C THR A 454 -7.47 18.82 -13.15
N SER A 455 -6.44 18.12 -13.60
CA SER A 455 -6.37 17.51 -14.94
C SER A 455 -7.17 16.21 -15.03
N TRP A 456 -7.61 15.65 -13.90
CA TRP A 456 -8.48 14.47 -13.85
C TRP A 456 -9.90 14.82 -13.40
N THR A 457 -10.15 16.10 -13.12
CA THR A 457 -11.45 16.62 -12.68
C THR A 457 -12.22 17.23 -13.86
N PRO A 458 -13.51 16.88 -14.07
CA PRO A 458 -14.31 17.53 -15.09
C PRO A 458 -14.40 19.06 -14.87
N PRO A 459 -14.40 19.87 -15.96
CA PRO A 459 -14.61 19.48 -17.35
C PRO A 459 -13.30 19.24 -18.14
N TYR A 460 -12.17 18.94 -17.49
CA TYR A 460 -10.92 18.65 -18.21
C TYR A 460 -11.12 17.47 -19.19
N PRO A 461 -10.55 17.49 -20.41
CA PRO A 461 -10.69 16.38 -21.36
C PRO A 461 -10.24 15.03 -20.79
N ALA A 462 -11.02 13.98 -21.02
CA ALA A 462 -10.82 12.64 -20.46
C ALA A 462 -10.91 12.52 -18.92
N ALA A 463 -11.35 13.58 -18.23
CA ALA A 463 -11.67 13.53 -16.81
C ALA A 463 -13.04 12.89 -16.55
N SER A 464 -13.19 12.28 -15.38
CA SER A 464 -14.46 11.75 -14.88
C SER A 464 -14.52 11.83 -13.36
N ASP A 465 -15.72 11.73 -12.82
CA ASP A 465 -15.93 11.26 -11.45
C ASP A 465 -15.75 9.74 -11.46
N ASP A 466 -14.70 9.21 -10.81
CA ASP A 466 -14.39 7.78 -10.76
C ASP A 466 -15.43 6.96 -9.96
N TRP A 467 -16.29 7.61 -9.17
CA TRP A 467 -17.43 6.96 -8.53
C TRP A 467 -18.59 6.72 -9.52
N SER A 468 -18.51 5.62 -10.26
CA SER A 468 -19.49 5.27 -11.32
C SER A 468 -20.92 5.01 -10.83
N LYS A 469 -21.15 4.71 -9.54
CA LYS A 469 -22.48 4.43 -8.97
C LYS A 469 -23.20 5.73 -8.58
N ALA A 470 -23.64 6.51 -9.57
CA ALA A 470 -24.22 7.84 -9.35
C ALA A 470 -25.44 7.87 -8.43
N ASP A 471 -26.26 6.81 -8.38
CA ASP A 471 -27.43 6.69 -7.49
C ASP A 471 -27.10 6.18 -6.08
N ASP A 472 -25.84 5.91 -5.78
CA ASP A 472 -25.41 5.47 -4.45
C ASP A 472 -25.78 6.51 -3.37
N PRO A 473 -26.48 6.15 -2.30
CA PRO A 473 -26.99 7.12 -1.34
C PRO A 473 -25.90 7.82 -0.50
N VAL A 474 -24.67 7.28 -0.45
CA VAL A 474 -23.58 7.78 0.40
C VAL A 474 -22.58 8.60 -0.42
N CYS A 475 -22.10 8.05 -1.54
CA CYS A 475 -21.04 8.63 -2.37
C CYS A 475 -21.55 9.09 -3.76
N GLY A 476 -22.76 8.73 -4.14
CA GLY A 476 -23.33 9.07 -5.45
C GLY A 476 -23.64 10.56 -5.61
N THR A 477 -23.73 11.00 -6.86
CA THR A 477 -23.93 12.40 -7.23
C THR A 477 -25.26 12.67 -7.95
N SER A 478 -26.12 11.65 -8.14
CA SER A 478 -27.45 11.81 -8.75
C SER A 478 -28.42 12.58 -7.84
N ALA A 479 -29.51 13.10 -8.43
CA ALA A 479 -30.57 13.74 -7.65
C ALA A 479 -31.17 12.81 -6.58
N THR A 480 -31.24 11.51 -6.85
CA THR A 480 -31.70 10.48 -5.90
C THR A 480 -30.71 10.33 -4.75
N ALA A 481 -29.41 10.22 -5.07
CA ALA A 481 -28.33 10.12 -4.09
C ALA A 481 -28.30 11.35 -3.16
N LEU A 482 -28.34 12.56 -3.73
CA LEU A 482 -28.33 13.81 -2.96
C LEU A 482 -29.58 13.96 -2.07
N ALA A 483 -30.71 13.39 -2.46
CA ALA A 483 -31.94 13.40 -1.67
C ALA A 483 -31.96 12.35 -0.55
N SER A 484 -30.99 11.43 -0.47
CA SER A 484 -31.02 10.26 0.44
C SER A 484 -31.01 10.62 1.93
N GLY A 485 -30.38 11.74 2.30
CA GLY A 485 -30.06 12.06 3.70
C GLY A 485 -28.93 11.24 4.31
N GLN A 486 -28.17 10.51 3.49
CA GLN A 486 -26.98 9.73 3.86
C GLN A 486 -25.72 10.19 3.10
N ASN A 487 -25.87 11.14 2.17
CA ASN A 487 -24.83 11.55 1.25
C ASN A 487 -23.74 12.35 1.98
N ILE A 488 -22.51 11.89 1.86
CA ILE A 488 -21.31 12.52 2.45
C ILE A 488 -20.38 13.12 1.38
N ARG A 489 -20.76 13.05 0.11
CA ARG A 489 -19.89 13.40 -1.02
C ARG A 489 -19.47 14.85 -0.97
N LEU A 490 -18.16 15.11 -1.02
CA LEU A 490 -17.59 16.46 -1.13
C LEU A 490 -17.67 16.97 -2.57
N THR A 491 -17.81 18.29 -2.73
CA THR A 491 -17.71 18.94 -4.05
C THR A 491 -16.27 18.85 -4.58
N ALA A 492 -16.07 18.83 -5.90
CA ALA A 492 -14.72 18.76 -6.49
C ALA A 492 -13.76 19.82 -5.93
N ALA A 493 -14.24 21.06 -5.75
CA ALA A 493 -13.44 22.13 -5.16
C ALA A 493 -13.06 21.85 -3.69
N GLN A 494 -13.97 21.27 -2.90
CA GLN A 494 -13.66 20.86 -1.52
C GLN A 494 -12.62 19.73 -1.48
N GLN A 495 -12.71 18.76 -2.38
CA GLN A 495 -11.73 17.65 -2.44
C GLN A 495 -10.33 18.17 -2.79
N TYR A 496 -10.25 19.02 -3.82
CA TYR A 496 -9.01 19.66 -4.24
C TYR A 496 -8.37 20.50 -3.12
N GLN A 497 -9.21 21.22 -2.37
CA GLN A 497 -8.78 22.02 -1.23
C GLN A 497 -8.23 21.14 -0.09
N VAL A 498 -8.86 20.00 0.20
CA VAL A 498 -8.34 19.02 1.18
C VAL A 498 -6.99 18.47 0.73
N GLY A 499 -6.85 18.05 -0.53
CA GLY A 499 -5.56 17.61 -1.07
C GLY A 499 -4.47 18.66 -0.91
N SER A 500 -4.77 19.89 -1.35
CA SER A 500 -3.83 21.01 -1.28
C SER A 500 -3.35 21.25 0.15
N ALA A 501 -4.27 21.28 1.13
CA ALA A 501 -3.94 21.54 2.52
C ALA A 501 -3.14 20.40 3.17
N TYR A 502 -3.48 19.13 2.90
CA TYR A 502 -2.78 18.00 3.49
C TYR A 502 -1.41 17.76 2.86
N ILE A 503 -1.28 17.91 1.53
CA ILE A 503 0.01 17.78 0.85
C ILE A 503 0.96 18.89 1.31
N ALA A 504 0.52 20.16 1.31
CA ALA A 504 1.34 21.28 1.76
C ALA A 504 1.70 21.14 3.25
N GLY A 505 0.69 20.90 4.10
CA GLY A 505 0.87 20.78 5.54
C GLY A 505 1.83 19.67 5.95
N PHE A 506 1.86 18.57 5.19
CA PHE A 506 2.79 17.47 5.44
C PHE A 506 4.24 17.89 5.23
N PHE A 507 4.58 18.49 4.09
CA PHE A 507 5.97 18.91 3.82
C PHE A 507 6.37 20.12 4.68
N GLU A 508 5.46 21.01 5.01
CA GLU A 508 5.72 22.07 5.98
C GLU A 508 6.01 21.52 7.38
N ALA A 509 5.25 20.51 7.84
CA ALA A 509 5.51 19.84 9.11
C ALA A 509 6.85 19.11 9.10
N THR A 510 7.15 18.35 8.05
CA THR A 510 8.23 17.36 8.05
C THR A 510 9.58 17.90 7.56
N LEU A 511 9.57 18.75 6.53
CA LEU A 511 10.77 19.39 6.00
C LEU A 511 11.00 20.77 6.63
N GLY A 512 9.92 21.54 6.83
CA GLY A 512 9.96 22.88 7.46
C GLY A 512 10.02 22.86 8.98
N ARG A 513 9.65 21.73 9.60
CA ARG A 513 9.47 21.60 11.05
C ARG A 513 8.42 22.54 11.61
N GLN A 514 7.40 22.85 10.81
CA GLN A 514 6.27 23.66 11.25
C GLN A 514 5.34 22.84 12.14
N THR A 515 5.60 22.88 13.46
CA THR A 515 4.84 22.10 14.45
C THR A 515 3.35 22.45 14.50
N ALA A 516 2.94 23.58 13.92
CA ALA A 516 1.53 23.98 13.81
C ALA A 516 0.69 22.98 13.01
N PHE A 517 1.30 22.19 12.12
CA PHE A 517 0.61 21.21 11.27
C PHE A 517 0.79 19.77 11.72
N GLN A 518 1.56 19.51 12.78
CA GLN A 518 1.82 18.16 13.25
C GLN A 518 0.53 17.39 13.60
N GLY A 519 -0.48 18.10 14.13
CA GLY A 519 -1.76 17.53 14.55
C GLY A 519 -2.61 16.91 13.42
N LEU A 520 -2.29 17.20 12.14
CA LEU A 520 -2.92 16.56 10.98
C LEU A 520 -2.52 15.08 10.87
N PHE A 521 -1.29 14.76 11.25
CA PHE A 521 -0.61 13.50 10.91
C PHE A 521 -0.28 12.64 12.13
N ASP A 522 -0.34 13.19 13.34
CA ASP A 522 0.12 12.51 14.56
C ASP A 522 -0.98 11.71 15.32
N GLY A 523 -2.12 11.49 14.67
CA GLY A 523 -3.27 10.80 15.26
C GLY A 523 -4.18 11.70 16.09
N SER A 524 -3.79 12.97 16.35
CA SER A 524 -4.68 13.91 17.04
C SER A 524 -5.97 14.18 16.26
N GLY A 525 -5.94 14.05 14.93
CA GLY A 525 -7.07 14.35 14.05
C GLY A 525 -7.41 15.84 14.05
N GLN A 526 -6.40 16.73 14.13
CA GLN A 526 -6.61 18.15 13.90
C GLN A 526 -6.72 18.43 12.40
N GLU A 527 -7.53 19.41 12.03
CA GLU A 527 -7.76 19.76 10.64
C GLU A 527 -7.38 21.23 10.36
N PRO A 528 -6.89 21.56 9.15
CA PRO A 528 -6.65 22.96 8.77
C PRO A 528 -7.91 23.82 8.80
N PRO A 529 -7.84 25.09 9.27
CA PRO A 529 -8.99 25.99 9.29
C PRO A 529 -9.76 26.12 7.97
N SER A 530 -9.10 25.99 6.82
CA SER A 530 -9.70 26.12 5.50
C SER A 530 -10.60 24.94 5.13
N VAL A 531 -10.39 23.77 5.77
CA VAL A 531 -11.16 22.54 5.49
C VAL A 531 -11.98 22.06 6.69
N SER A 532 -11.64 22.46 7.91
CA SER A 532 -12.25 21.99 9.17
C SER A 532 -13.72 22.42 9.37
N GLY A 533 -14.30 23.11 8.39
CA GLY A 533 -15.73 23.42 8.37
C GLY A 533 -16.56 22.36 7.62
N PHE A 534 -15.93 21.47 6.86
CA PHE A 534 -16.63 20.52 6.00
C PHE A 534 -15.98 19.13 5.86
N ALA A 535 -14.68 18.98 6.14
CA ALA A 535 -13.98 17.71 5.96
C ALA A 535 -14.21 16.76 7.16
N ASP A 536 -14.45 15.46 6.95
CA ASP A 536 -14.32 14.46 8.02
C ASP A 536 -13.05 13.68 7.74
N VAL A 537 -12.01 13.98 8.51
CA VAL A 537 -10.70 13.34 8.37
C VAL A 537 -10.39 12.48 9.59
N ARG A 538 -10.02 11.23 9.34
CA ARG A 538 -9.74 10.24 10.39
C ARG A 538 -8.31 9.77 10.28
N THR A 539 -7.53 10.01 11.32
CA THR A 539 -6.10 9.72 11.34
C THR A 539 -5.81 8.62 12.34
N VAL A 540 -4.99 7.65 11.92
CA VAL A 540 -4.28 6.74 12.82
C VAL A 540 -2.79 6.95 12.63
N ALA A 541 -2.03 6.95 13.71
CA ALA A 541 -0.60 7.22 13.64
C ALA A 541 0.20 6.41 14.65
N GLN A 542 1.42 6.07 14.25
CA GLN A 542 2.46 5.54 15.11
C GLN A 542 3.54 6.62 15.28
N GLN A 543 3.77 7.01 16.53
CA GLN A 543 4.84 7.95 16.90
C GLN A 543 6.21 7.28 16.80
N PRO A 544 7.32 8.03 16.69
CA PRO A 544 8.69 7.48 16.69
C PRO A 544 8.97 6.53 17.85
N ARG A 545 9.86 5.56 17.65
CA ARG A 545 10.19 4.52 18.63
C ARG A 545 10.67 5.11 19.96
N THR A 546 11.44 6.19 19.94
CA THR A 546 11.95 6.87 21.14
C THR A 546 10.87 7.65 21.89
N ASP A 547 9.73 7.88 21.25
CA ASP A 547 8.61 8.68 21.75
C ASP A 547 7.40 7.84 22.15
N ARG A 548 7.47 6.52 21.98
CA ARG A 548 6.42 5.58 22.39
C ARG A 548 6.89 4.47 23.31
N ALA A 549 5.95 3.74 23.90
CA ALA A 549 6.12 2.45 24.54
C ALA A 549 4.96 1.55 24.14
N ASP A 550 5.27 0.51 23.39
CA ASP A 550 4.28 -0.48 22.96
C ASP A 550 4.09 -1.49 24.11
N LEU A 551 2.90 -1.48 24.73
CA LEU A 551 2.55 -2.49 25.74
C LEU A 551 2.23 -3.83 25.07
N THR A 552 1.47 -3.77 23.96
CA THR A 552 1.21 -4.88 23.07
C THR A 552 0.74 -4.36 21.72
N THR A 553 1.32 -4.91 20.64
CA THR A 553 0.87 -4.62 19.26
C THR A 553 -0.35 -5.46 18.88
N PHE A 554 -0.68 -6.50 19.66
CA PHE A 554 -1.73 -7.50 19.38
C PHE A 554 -1.49 -8.37 18.12
N LYS A 555 -0.29 -8.29 17.53
CA LYS A 555 0.12 -9.05 16.34
C LYS A 555 0.54 -10.49 16.63
N ALA A 556 0.75 -10.85 17.90
CA ALA A 556 1.18 -12.19 18.32
C ALA A 556 0.65 -12.56 19.70
N PRO A 557 0.49 -13.87 20.02
CA PRO A 557 0.10 -14.31 21.35
C PRO A 557 1.08 -13.80 22.41
N SER A 558 0.56 -13.22 23.48
CA SER A 558 1.35 -12.65 24.56
C SER A 558 0.86 -13.14 25.93
N PRO A 559 1.76 -13.55 26.84
CA PRO A 559 1.37 -13.90 28.21
C PRO A 559 0.85 -12.68 29.01
N LEU A 560 1.04 -11.47 28.49
CA LEU A 560 0.52 -10.25 29.09
C LEU A 560 -0.96 -10.03 28.76
N VAL A 561 -1.48 -10.67 27.72
CA VAL A 561 -2.84 -10.50 27.23
C VAL A 561 -3.67 -11.71 27.64
N THR A 562 -4.79 -11.49 28.33
CA THR A 562 -5.67 -12.57 28.81
C THR A 562 -7.13 -12.20 28.59
N ALA A 563 -7.84 -13.02 27.83
CA ALA A 563 -9.30 -12.98 27.74
C ALA A 563 -9.92 -13.94 28.78
N THR A 564 -11.04 -13.55 29.38
CA THR A 564 -11.72 -14.32 30.43
C THR A 564 -13.24 -14.22 30.28
N GLY A 565 -13.96 -15.15 30.92
CA GLY A 565 -15.43 -15.17 30.92
C GLY A 565 -15.98 -15.54 29.54
N ASP A 566 -16.90 -14.74 29.04
CA ASP A 566 -17.62 -14.97 27.79
C ASP A 566 -16.89 -14.37 26.57
N MET A 567 -15.67 -13.84 26.75
CA MET A 567 -14.86 -13.23 25.70
C MET A 567 -13.73 -14.15 25.24
N THR A 568 -13.54 -14.24 23.92
CA THR A 568 -12.37 -14.81 23.26
C THR A 568 -11.49 -13.72 22.67
N ALA A 569 -10.19 -14.01 22.55
CA ALA A 569 -9.22 -13.16 21.87
C ALA A 569 -8.34 -14.04 21.00
N THR A 570 -8.39 -13.84 19.69
CA THR A 570 -7.70 -14.65 18.69
C THR A 570 -6.82 -13.74 17.84
N VAL A 571 -5.52 -14.01 17.81
CA VAL A 571 -4.64 -13.36 16.83
C VAL A 571 -4.99 -13.90 15.45
N CYS A 572 -5.26 -13.01 14.52
CA CYS A 572 -5.68 -13.30 13.16
C CYS A 572 -4.90 -12.45 12.17
N ALA A 573 -4.87 -12.84 10.90
CA ALA A 573 -4.39 -12.04 9.78
C ALA A 573 -5.20 -12.42 8.53
N ASN A 574 -5.10 -11.65 7.46
CA ASN A 574 -5.72 -11.94 6.16
C ASN A 574 -7.25 -12.06 6.14
N LYS A 575 -7.80 -11.88 4.94
CA LYS A 575 -9.19 -12.19 4.61
C LYS A 575 -9.37 -13.67 4.33
N TYR A 576 -10.51 -14.22 4.73
CA TYR A 576 -10.94 -15.59 4.42
C TYR A 576 -10.85 -15.90 2.91
N GLY A 577 -10.53 -17.16 2.58
CA GLY A 577 -10.46 -17.64 1.21
C GLY A 577 -9.12 -17.38 0.51
N ARG A 578 -8.00 -17.44 1.24
CA ARG A 578 -6.64 -17.45 0.66
C ARG A 578 -6.36 -18.75 -0.09
N THR A 579 -5.47 -18.69 -1.08
CA THR A 579 -5.18 -19.82 -1.99
C THR A 579 -4.09 -20.76 -1.47
N VAL A 580 -3.37 -20.37 -0.42
CA VAL A 580 -2.37 -21.20 0.27
C VAL A 580 -2.73 -21.33 1.76
N PRO A 581 -2.20 -22.35 2.47
CA PRO A 581 -2.42 -22.47 3.91
C PRO A 581 -1.82 -21.30 4.68
N GLU A 582 -2.65 -20.66 5.51
CA GLU A 582 -2.25 -19.53 6.33
C GLU A 582 -1.69 -19.95 7.70
N ALA A 583 -0.70 -19.19 8.19
CA ALA A 583 -0.09 -19.43 9.50
C ALA A 583 -0.96 -18.95 10.67
N LEU A 584 -1.87 -18.01 10.42
CA LEU A 584 -2.79 -17.45 11.40
C LEU A 584 -4.24 -17.69 10.96
N PRO A 585 -5.19 -17.78 11.92
CA PRO A 585 -6.60 -17.69 11.61
C PRO A 585 -6.94 -16.43 10.80
N TYR A 586 -7.96 -16.51 9.95
CA TYR A 586 -8.47 -15.35 9.22
C TYR A 586 -9.08 -14.30 10.15
N CYS A 587 -8.90 -13.03 9.84
CA CYS A 587 -9.57 -11.96 10.60
C CYS A 587 -11.04 -11.83 10.24
N THR A 588 -11.43 -12.12 9.00
CA THR A 588 -12.85 -12.28 8.65
C THR A 588 -13.33 -13.68 9.04
N ASN A 589 -14.61 -13.81 9.42
CA ASN A 589 -15.18 -15.10 9.83
C ASN A 589 -15.17 -16.11 8.68
N PRO A 590 -15.17 -17.43 9.01
CA PRO A 590 -15.32 -18.48 8.01
C PRO A 590 -16.57 -18.27 7.14
N GLY A 591 -16.38 -18.25 5.82
CA GLY A 591 -17.45 -18.01 4.86
C GLY A 591 -17.89 -16.54 4.75
N SER A 592 -17.08 -15.58 5.24
CA SER A 592 -17.35 -14.16 5.05
C SER A 592 -17.62 -13.81 3.59
N THR A 593 -18.65 -12.99 3.37
CA THR A 593 -19.04 -12.48 2.06
C THR A 593 -18.54 -11.06 1.82
N LEU A 594 -17.71 -10.52 2.71
CA LEU A 594 -17.12 -9.19 2.51
C LEU A 594 -16.24 -9.20 1.26
N THR A 595 -16.32 -8.15 0.46
CA THR A 595 -15.42 -7.97 -0.69
C THR A 595 -14.07 -7.41 -0.23
N ASN A 596 -13.04 -7.46 -1.08
CA ASN A 596 -11.72 -6.88 -0.78
C ASN A 596 -11.85 -5.40 -0.35
N GLN A 597 -12.82 -4.69 -0.94
CA GLN A 597 -13.06 -3.28 -0.70
C GLN A 597 -13.50 -2.94 0.73
N GLN A 598 -14.11 -3.90 1.43
CA GLN A 598 -14.66 -3.69 2.77
C GLN A 598 -13.64 -3.98 3.88
N VAL A 599 -12.47 -4.49 3.52
CA VAL A 599 -11.43 -4.94 4.44
C VAL A 599 -10.06 -4.37 4.06
N PRO A 600 -9.87 -3.04 4.03
CA PRO A 600 -8.59 -2.43 3.63
C PRO A 600 -7.41 -2.94 4.46
N TYR A 601 -7.64 -3.31 5.72
CA TYR A 601 -6.60 -3.91 6.56
C TYR A 601 -6.21 -5.34 6.15
N TRP A 602 -6.98 -6.04 5.32
CA TRP A 602 -6.73 -7.44 4.95
C TRP A 602 -6.98 -7.68 3.46
N THR A 603 -6.99 -6.60 2.66
CA THR A 603 -7.21 -6.69 1.23
C THR A 603 -5.97 -7.34 0.61
N PRO A 604 -6.10 -8.39 -0.21
CA PRO A 604 -4.94 -9.07 -0.76
C PRO A 604 -4.20 -8.16 -1.75
N ALA A 605 -2.89 -8.02 -1.60
CA ALA A 605 -2.06 -7.36 -2.61
C ALA A 605 -1.87 -8.27 -3.83
N ASN A 606 -1.83 -7.70 -5.04
CA ASN A 606 -1.79 -8.46 -6.29
C ASN A 606 -0.60 -9.41 -6.42
N TYR A 607 0.56 -9.02 -5.91
CA TYR A 607 1.80 -9.82 -5.99
C TYR A 607 2.21 -10.46 -4.66
N ALA A 608 1.39 -10.30 -3.62
CA ALA A 608 1.55 -10.93 -2.32
C ALA A 608 0.20 -11.37 -1.70
N PRO A 609 -0.70 -12.04 -2.44
CA PRO A 609 -2.11 -12.21 -2.06
C PRO A 609 -2.35 -13.14 -0.87
N ASN A 610 -1.31 -13.84 -0.45
CA ASN A 610 -1.31 -14.79 0.66
C ASN A 610 -0.27 -14.48 1.74
N VAL A 611 0.50 -13.40 1.59
CA VAL A 611 1.44 -13.00 2.64
C VAL A 611 0.61 -12.50 3.82
N PRO A 612 0.88 -12.94 5.07
CA PRO A 612 0.17 -12.45 6.24
C PRO A 612 0.07 -10.93 6.25
N LEU A 613 -1.15 -10.42 6.29
CA LEU A 613 -1.45 -9.00 6.19
C LEU A 613 -2.18 -8.55 7.45
N ASN A 614 -1.67 -7.46 8.01
CA ASN A 614 -2.08 -6.82 9.26
C ASN A 614 -2.54 -7.81 10.34
N PRO A 615 -1.62 -8.64 10.86
CA PRO A 615 -1.90 -9.45 12.04
C PRO A 615 -2.43 -8.56 13.16
N MET A 616 -3.52 -8.95 13.81
CA MET A 616 -4.09 -8.24 14.97
C MET A 616 -4.97 -9.17 15.81
N THR A 617 -5.58 -8.69 16.88
CA THR A 617 -6.43 -9.53 17.73
C THR A 617 -7.92 -9.29 17.45
N HIS A 618 -8.64 -10.34 17.05
CA HIS A 618 -10.10 -10.39 16.98
C HIS A 618 -10.67 -10.79 18.34
N LEU A 619 -11.51 -9.94 18.90
CA LEU A 619 -12.29 -10.16 20.10
C LEU A 619 -13.71 -10.57 19.70
N ALA A 620 -14.25 -11.60 20.33
CA ALA A 620 -15.66 -11.96 20.21
C ALA A 620 -16.22 -12.30 21.60
N TRP A 621 -17.49 -11.99 21.84
CA TRP A 621 -18.14 -12.31 23.11
C TRP A 621 -19.63 -12.64 22.95
N THR A 622 -20.13 -13.47 23.87
CA THR A 622 -21.53 -13.94 23.94
C THR A 622 -22.25 -13.55 25.22
N GLY A 623 -21.58 -12.78 26.08
CA GLY A 623 -22.12 -12.23 27.32
C GLY A 623 -21.25 -11.10 27.84
N LYS A 624 -21.70 -10.45 28.93
CA LYS A 624 -20.95 -9.35 29.58
C LYS A 624 -19.95 -9.83 30.64
N ALA A 625 -19.87 -11.14 30.91
CA ALA A 625 -18.97 -11.64 31.93
C ALA A 625 -17.53 -11.67 31.41
N GLY A 626 -16.59 -11.16 32.21
CA GLY A 626 -15.18 -11.16 31.88
C GLY A 626 -14.76 -10.02 30.94
N GLY A 627 -13.80 -10.29 30.07
CA GLY A 627 -13.17 -9.28 29.21
C GLY A 627 -11.69 -9.55 28.93
N LEU A 628 -11.07 -8.65 28.17
CA LEU A 628 -9.65 -8.64 27.85
C LEU A 628 -8.89 -7.86 28.92
N ALA A 629 -7.80 -8.43 29.43
CA ALA A 629 -6.87 -7.76 30.33
C ALA A 629 -5.45 -7.79 29.74
N VAL A 630 -4.80 -6.63 29.72
CA VAL A 630 -3.38 -6.48 29.39
C VAL A 630 -2.63 -6.11 30.65
N THR A 631 -1.67 -6.94 31.04
CA THR A 631 -0.79 -6.71 32.19
C THR A 631 0.37 -5.81 31.80
N VAL A 632 0.61 -4.75 32.56
CA VAL A 632 1.75 -3.85 32.34
C VAL A 632 3.01 -4.41 33.01
N PRO A 633 4.04 -4.81 32.25
CA PRO A 633 5.24 -5.40 32.80
C PRO A 633 6.02 -4.37 33.63
N SER A 634 6.79 -4.83 34.62
CA SER A 634 7.47 -3.93 35.58
C SER A 634 8.36 -2.87 34.93
N SER A 635 8.97 -3.18 33.78
CA SER A 635 9.83 -2.28 32.99
C SER A 635 9.08 -1.18 32.25
N GLN A 636 7.76 -1.29 32.09
CA GLN A 636 6.92 -0.35 31.32
C GLN A 636 5.86 0.34 32.21
N ARG A 637 5.93 0.20 33.53
CA ARG A 637 4.92 0.77 34.46
C ARG A 637 5.00 2.28 34.60
N ASP A 638 6.18 2.85 34.34
CA ASP A 638 6.39 4.29 34.39
C ASP A 638 6.10 4.91 33.04
N VAL A 639 4.94 5.57 32.96
CA VAL A 639 4.46 6.26 31.77
C VAL A 639 4.47 7.78 31.96
N THR A 640 5.16 8.29 32.98
CA THR A 640 5.12 9.72 33.33
C THR A 640 5.70 10.65 32.27
N ARG A 641 6.48 10.10 31.32
CA ARG A 641 7.09 10.85 30.21
C ARG A 641 6.19 10.95 28.96
N TYR A 642 5.07 10.26 28.93
CA TYR A 642 4.15 10.22 27.79
C TYR A 642 2.94 11.12 28.00
N ASP A 643 2.36 11.59 26.90
CA ASP A 643 1.23 12.50 26.90
C ASP A 643 -0.09 11.74 26.96
N GLU A 644 -0.14 10.55 26.38
CA GLU A 644 -1.36 9.73 26.32
C GLU A 644 -1.11 8.23 26.22
N MET A 645 -2.18 7.48 26.45
CA MET A 645 -2.33 6.08 26.07
C MET A 645 -3.16 6.01 24.78
N THR A 646 -2.73 5.18 23.84
CA THR A 646 -3.41 4.94 22.55
C THR A 646 -3.83 3.47 22.42
N LEU A 647 -4.93 3.23 21.70
CA LEU A 647 -5.45 1.90 21.34
C LEU A 647 -6.20 2.01 20.01
N ASP A 648 -5.89 1.18 19.04
CA ASP A 648 -6.61 1.13 17.77
C ASP A 648 -7.73 0.07 17.84
N MET A 649 -8.95 0.44 17.44
CA MET A 649 -10.12 -0.44 17.53
C MET A 649 -11.13 -0.22 16.41
N SER A 650 -11.82 -1.29 15.99
CA SER A 650 -13.02 -1.23 15.16
C SER A 650 -14.06 -2.30 15.56
N PRO A 651 -15.36 -2.08 15.29
CA PRO A 651 -16.35 -3.15 15.36
C PRO A 651 -16.06 -4.24 14.32
N ASP A 652 -16.30 -5.49 14.69
CA ASP A 652 -16.08 -6.61 13.76
C ASP A 652 -17.15 -6.72 12.67
N GLU A 653 -16.93 -7.64 11.72
CA GLU A 653 -17.86 -7.81 10.60
C GLU A 653 -19.25 -8.31 11.01
N SER A 654 -19.38 -8.99 12.15
CA SER A 654 -20.65 -9.50 12.66
C SER A 654 -21.55 -8.39 13.23
N VAL A 655 -20.96 -7.24 13.53
CA VAL A 655 -21.63 -6.07 14.09
C VAL A 655 -22.20 -5.19 12.97
N THR A 656 -23.53 -5.05 12.93
CA THR A 656 -24.25 -4.31 11.88
C THR A 656 -24.06 -2.79 11.96
N THR A 657 -24.11 -2.21 13.16
CA THR A 657 -24.09 -0.74 13.35
C THR A 657 -22.90 -0.27 14.18
N GLY A 658 -22.67 -0.91 15.32
CA GLY A 658 -21.61 -0.56 16.25
C GLY A 658 -21.64 -1.43 17.51
N THR A 659 -20.52 -1.45 18.22
CA THR A 659 -20.33 -2.22 19.46
C THR A 659 -19.36 -1.47 20.36
N ASP A 660 -19.65 -1.41 21.65
CA ASP A 660 -18.88 -0.62 22.61
C ASP A 660 -18.23 -1.52 23.66
N LEU A 661 -17.09 -1.05 24.17
CA LEU A 661 -16.33 -1.65 25.25
C LEU A 661 -16.11 -0.57 26.33
N THR A 662 -16.03 -0.98 27.59
CA THR A 662 -15.52 -0.09 28.64
C THR A 662 -14.02 -0.30 28.77
N LEU A 663 -13.25 0.76 28.53
CA LEU A 663 -11.81 0.81 28.74
C LEU A 663 -11.53 1.17 30.20
N THR A 664 -10.69 0.38 30.88
CA THR A 664 -10.28 0.61 32.26
C THR A 664 -8.76 0.55 32.41
N VAL A 665 -8.17 1.57 33.03
CA VAL A 665 -6.74 1.62 33.39
C VAL A 665 -6.60 1.54 34.90
N ALA A 666 -5.66 0.74 35.39
CA ALA A 666 -5.41 0.55 36.82
C ALA A 666 -3.93 0.65 37.19
N ASP A 667 -3.66 1.18 38.37
CA ASP A 667 -2.31 1.18 38.97
C ASP A 667 -2.12 0.01 39.97
N ALA A 668 -0.88 -0.18 40.40
CA ALA A 668 -0.49 -1.26 41.32
C ALA A 668 -1.04 -1.10 42.75
N SER A 669 -1.64 0.05 43.07
CA SER A 669 -2.35 0.30 44.34
C SER A 669 -3.86 0.06 44.25
N GLY A 670 -4.36 -0.33 43.06
CA GLY A 670 -5.77 -0.64 42.84
C GLY A 670 -6.64 0.57 42.49
N ARG A 671 -6.06 1.76 42.30
CA ARG A 671 -6.80 2.93 41.78
C ARG A 671 -7.10 2.73 40.31
N ARG A 672 -8.27 3.19 39.85
CA ARG A 672 -8.79 2.92 38.51
C ARG A 672 -9.42 4.14 37.88
N TRP A 673 -9.32 4.20 36.55
CA TRP A 673 -10.09 5.08 35.69
C TRP A 673 -10.78 4.22 34.65
N SER A 674 -12.03 4.56 34.32
CA SER A 674 -12.82 3.83 33.33
C SER A 674 -13.69 4.78 32.50
N ALA A 675 -13.86 4.49 31.22
CA ALA A 675 -14.79 5.17 30.33
C ALA A 675 -15.28 4.22 29.21
N PRO A 676 -16.51 4.37 28.70
CA PRO A 676 -16.92 3.75 27.45
C PRO A 676 -16.04 4.26 26.30
N VAL A 677 -15.62 3.38 25.39
CA VAL A 677 -14.78 3.77 24.24
C VAL A 677 -15.52 4.79 23.36
N SER A 678 -16.84 4.68 23.24
CA SER A 678 -17.69 5.67 22.54
C SER A 678 -17.53 7.11 23.03
N THR A 679 -17.16 7.32 24.29
CA THR A 679 -16.94 8.67 24.85
C THR A 679 -15.54 9.23 24.56
N LEU A 680 -14.61 8.37 24.15
CA LEU A 680 -13.22 8.70 23.82
C LEU A 680 -13.09 8.93 22.32
N ASN A 681 -13.57 7.97 21.52
CA ASN A 681 -13.70 8.10 20.08
C ASN A 681 -14.94 7.31 19.60
N PRO A 682 -16.02 8.00 19.18
CA PRO A 682 -17.21 7.31 18.69
C PRO A 682 -16.96 6.54 17.38
N TRP A 683 -15.94 6.88 16.58
CA TRP A 683 -15.66 6.15 15.35
C TRP A 683 -15.07 4.77 15.61
N ALA A 684 -14.37 4.56 16.73
CA ALA A 684 -13.80 3.26 17.10
C ALA A 684 -14.85 2.20 17.44
N VAL A 685 -16.11 2.60 17.64
CA VAL A 685 -17.21 1.73 18.07
C VAL A 685 -18.37 1.69 17.08
N ASN A 686 -18.32 2.47 15.99
CA ASN A 686 -19.36 2.51 14.96
C ASN A 686 -18.81 2.06 13.60
N ARG A 687 -19.63 1.36 12.82
CA ARG A 687 -19.28 0.97 11.44
C ARG A 687 -19.20 2.20 10.54
N MET A 688 -18.30 2.16 9.57
CA MET A 688 -18.18 3.19 8.52
C MET A 688 -19.46 3.29 7.68
N PRO A 689 -19.76 4.45 7.07
CA PRO A 689 -20.95 4.62 6.23
C PRO A 689 -21.06 3.56 5.13
N ALA A 690 -22.19 2.86 5.06
CA ALA A 690 -22.40 1.77 4.11
C ALA A 690 -23.63 2.05 3.23
N SER A 691 -23.66 1.43 2.06
CA SER A 691 -24.81 1.42 1.16
C SER A 691 -25.02 -0.01 0.61
N THR A 692 -25.81 -0.16 -0.45
CA THR A 692 -25.87 -1.41 -1.22
C THR A 692 -24.59 -1.66 -2.03
N SER A 693 -23.69 -0.66 -2.14
CA SER A 693 -22.38 -0.82 -2.74
C SER A 693 -21.45 -1.59 -1.82
N THR A 694 -20.85 -2.67 -2.34
CA THR A 694 -19.80 -3.43 -1.66
C THR A 694 -18.48 -2.67 -1.55
N ASN A 695 -18.33 -1.50 -2.18
CA ASN A 695 -17.13 -0.66 -2.06
C ASN A 695 -17.12 0.11 -0.73
N LEU A 696 -18.25 0.17 -0.01
CA LEU A 696 -18.44 0.92 1.24
C LEU A 696 -18.67 -0.02 2.43
N GLY A 697 -18.83 0.55 3.63
CA GLY A 697 -18.98 -0.21 4.87
C GLY A 697 -17.68 -0.84 5.36
N LYS A 698 -16.56 -0.20 5.02
CA LYS A 698 -15.19 -0.62 5.32
C LYS A 698 -15.00 -0.85 6.83
N ILE A 699 -14.24 -1.87 7.18
CA ILE A 699 -13.78 -2.11 8.55
C ILE A 699 -12.41 -1.46 8.68
N VAL A 700 -12.38 -0.34 9.40
CA VAL A 700 -11.17 0.48 9.59
C VAL A 700 -10.99 0.75 11.07
N LEU A 701 -9.82 0.41 11.62
CA LEU A 701 -9.48 0.71 13.01
C LEU A 701 -9.35 2.24 13.19
N GLN A 702 -9.85 2.72 14.33
CA GLN A 702 -9.79 4.12 14.74
C GLN A 702 -9.04 4.23 16.05
N GLN A 703 -8.22 5.26 16.19
CA GLN A 703 -7.38 5.43 17.37
C GLN A 703 -8.16 6.02 18.55
N VAL A 704 -8.04 5.38 19.70
CA VAL A 704 -8.66 5.77 20.96
C VAL A 704 -7.60 6.39 21.85
N HIS A 705 -7.84 7.62 22.32
CA HIS A 705 -6.86 8.39 23.09
C HIS A 705 -7.30 8.57 24.54
N VAL A 706 -6.37 8.34 25.47
CA VAL A 706 -6.55 8.64 26.90
C VAL A 706 -5.39 9.49 27.39
N PRO A 707 -5.56 10.81 27.53
CA PRO A 707 -4.50 11.68 28.03
C PRO A 707 -4.02 11.23 29.42
N THR A 708 -2.71 11.19 29.65
CA THR A 708 -2.14 10.83 30.96
C THR A 708 -2.54 11.83 32.04
N ALA A 709 -2.83 13.08 31.65
CA ALA A 709 -3.43 14.09 32.53
C ALA A 709 -4.79 13.64 33.10
N THR A 710 -5.63 12.98 32.28
CA THR A 710 -6.92 12.42 32.71
C THR A 710 -6.72 11.31 33.73
N LEU A 711 -5.78 10.40 33.48
CA LEU A 711 -5.43 9.33 34.42
C LEU A 711 -4.91 9.87 35.76
N ARG A 712 -4.04 10.89 35.72
CA ARG A 712 -3.52 11.56 36.92
C ARG A 712 -4.63 12.26 37.71
N LYS A 713 -5.57 12.92 37.03
CA LYS A 713 -6.74 13.56 37.65
C LYS A 713 -7.67 12.55 38.31
N ALA A 714 -7.78 11.34 37.76
CA ALA A 714 -8.47 10.21 38.37
C ALA A 714 -7.70 9.57 39.54
N GLY A 715 -6.51 10.09 39.87
CA GLY A 715 -5.71 9.71 41.02
C GLY A 715 -4.74 8.56 40.79
N LEU A 716 -4.55 8.05 39.56
CA LEU A 716 -3.63 6.95 39.28
C LEU A 716 -2.17 7.36 39.49
N ASP A 717 -1.36 6.44 40.03
CA ASP A 717 0.10 6.57 40.04
C ASP A 717 0.71 6.08 38.71
N LEU A 718 1.04 7.04 37.85
CA LEU A 718 1.61 6.78 36.52
C LEU A 718 3.01 6.18 36.53
N ARG A 719 3.68 6.10 37.68
CA ARG A 719 4.95 5.36 37.81
C ARG A 719 4.75 3.86 38.02
N ARG A 720 3.51 3.46 38.31
CA ARG A 720 3.16 2.13 38.79
C ARG A 720 1.89 1.61 38.12
N LEU A 721 1.67 1.91 36.84
CA LEU A 721 0.58 1.30 36.10
C LEU A 721 0.69 -0.23 36.14
N ALA A 722 -0.46 -0.90 36.18
CA ALA A 722 -0.51 -2.34 36.41
C ALA A 722 -1.31 -3.09 35.34
N SER A 723 -2.41 -2.53 34.85
CA SER A 723 -3.20 -3.19 33.82
C SER A 723 -4.10 -2.24 33.03
N VAL A 724 -4.37 -2.62 31.80
CA VAL A 724 -5.45 -2.08 30.96
C VAL A 724 -6.49 -3.18 30.74
N ARG A 725 -7.77 -2.86 30.73
CA ARG A 725 -8.87 -3.83 30.53
C ARG A 725 -9.91 -3.30 29.57
N LEU A 726 -10.46 -4.19 28.74
CA LEU A 726 -11.63 -3.96 27.90
C LEU A 726 -12.74 -4.92 28.33
N THR A 727 -13.91 -4.41 28.67
CA THR A 727 -15.07 -5.23 29.06
C THR A 727 -16.28 -4.92 28.17
N PRO A 728 -17.05 -5.94 27.74
CA PRO A 728 -18.25 -5.75 26.92
C PRO A 728 -19.27 -4.76 27.49
N ALA A 729 -19.77 -3.85 26.65
CA ALA A 729 -20.94 -3.04 27.00
C ALA A 729 -22.27 -3.71 26.57
N ALA A 730 -22.23 -4.58 25.56
CA ALA A 730 -23.36 -5.32 25.00
C ALA A 730 -23.32 -6.83 25.35
N ASP A 731 -24.47 -7.51 25.30
CA ASP A 731 -24.59 -8.95 25.63
C ASP A 731 -23.93 -9.86 24.58
N SER A 732 -23.67 -9.37 23.38
CA SER A 732 -22.83 -10.04 22.39
C SER A 732 -22.19 -9.00 21.47
N GLY A 733 -21.13 -9.39 20.77
CA GLY A 733 -20.47 -8.56 19.79
C GLY A 733 -19.07 -9.06 19.49
N GLY A 734 -18.36 -8.31 18.65
CA GLY A 734 -16.94 -8.52 18.41
C GLY A 734 -16.26 -7.26 17.92
N ALA A 735 -14.95 -7.20 18.10
CA ALA A 735 -14.14 -6.04 17.75
C ALA A 735 -12.74 -6.49 17.33
N TYR A 736 -12.09 -5.71 16.48
CA TYR A 736 -10.67 -5.84 16.22
C TYR A 736 -9.91 -4.84 17.08
N VAL A 737 -8.79 -5.25 17.67
CA VAL A 737 -7.91 -4.38 18.45
C VAL A 737 -6.46 -4.53 18.01
N SER A 738 -5.76 -3.40 17.96
CA SER A 738 -4.34 -3.30 17.64
C SER A 738 -3.69 -2.21 18.51
N ASP A 739 -2.38 -2.30 18.69
CA ASP A 739 -1.53 -1.19 19.16
C ASP A 739 -1.98 -0.49 20.44
N LEU A 740 -1.89 -1.21 21.56
CA LEU A 740 -2.00 -0.60 22.88
C LEU A 740 -0.64 -0.10 23.34
N GLY A 741 -0.52 1.21 23.52
CA GLY A 741 0.72 1.85 23.92
C GLY A 741 0.55 3.15 24.68
N PHE A 742 1.68 3.76 25.01
CA PHE A 742 1.77 5.14 25.48
C PHE A 742 2.71 5.90 24.57
N ASP A 743 2.34 7.13 24.20
CA ASP A 743 3.16 7.94 23.31
C ASP A 743 3.16 9.43 23.69
N ARG A 744 4.13 10.13 23.12
CA ARG A 744 4.14 11.59 23.00
C ARG A 744 4.24 11.94 21.52
N LYS A 745 3.58 13.01 21.11
CA LYS A 745 3.51 13.38 19.69
C LYS A 745 4.84 13.91 19.20
N ALA A 746 5.39 13.29 18.16
CA ALA A 746 6.63 13.71 17.52
C ALA A 746 6.70 13.19 16.09
N LEU A 747 7.45 13.90 15.24
CA LEU A 747 7.73 13.47 13.86
C LEU A 747 8.89 12.46 13.79
N GLY A 748 9.82 12.54 14.74
CA GLY A 748 11.03 11.72 14.77
C GLY A 748 12.19 12.32 13.96
N THR A 749 13.18 11.50 13.66
CA THR A 749 14.40 11.90 12.93
C THR A 749 14.60 10.99 11.73
N PRO A 750 14.21 11.42 10.52
CA PRO A 750 14.48 10.65 9.32
C PRO A 750 15.98 10.59 9.02
N HIS A 751 16.45 9.44 8.53
CA HIS A 751 17.86 9.16 8.28
C HIS A 751 18.03 8.16 7.15
N ALA A 752 17.93 8.64 5.91
CA ALA A 752 18.21 7.83 4.73
C ALA A 752 19.61 7.21 4.83
N GLN A 753 19.68 5.89 4.75
CA GLN A 753 20.93 5.14 4.85
C GLN A 753 20.96 3.98 3.87
N ARG A 754 22.18 3.56 3.53
CA ARG A 754 22.33 2.43 2.61
C ARG A 754 21.88 1.15 3.31
N ARG A 755 21.00 0.39 2.66
CA ARG A 755 20.53 -0.93 3.13
C ARG A 755 20.85 -2.03 2.14
N SER A 756 20.81 -3.27 2.64
CA SER A 756 20.72 -4.42 1.76
C SER A 756 19.34 -4.43 1.10
N THR A 757 19.30 -4.80 -0.18
CA THR A 757 18.06 -5.05 -0.89
C THR A 757 17.77 -6.54 -0.92
N VAL A 758 16.50 -6.93 -0.80
CA VAL A 758 16.03 -8.30 -1.07
C VAL A 758 15.57 -8.37 -2.52
N ASN A 759 16.03 -9.39 -3.22
CA ASN A 759 15.77 -9.61 -4.65
C ASN A 759 15.48 -11.09 -4.89
N VAL A 760 14.95 -11.39 -6.06
CA VAL A 760 14.73 -12.75 -6.54
C VAL A 760 15.31 -12.94 -7.94
N ALA A 761 15.97 -14.07 -8.17
CA ALA A 761 16.52 -14.39 -9.48
C ALA A 761 15.48 -15.11 -10.33
N SER A 762 15.34 -14.70 -11.59
CA SER A 762 14.65 -15.51 -12.59
C SER A 762 15.39 -16.83 -12.80
N THR A 763 14.65 -17.93 -12.94
CA THR A 763 15.21 -19.26 -13.20
C THR A 763 14.42 -19.97 -14.29
N THR A 764 15.10 -20.86 -15.01
CA THR A 764 14.45 -21.74 -15.98
C THR A 764 14.70 -23.19 -15.58
N VAL A 765 13.65 -24.01 -15.62
CA VAL A 765 13.67 -25.42 -15.19
C VAL A 765 13.00 -26.31 -16.24
N GLU A 766 13.33 -27.58 -16.22
CA GLU A 766 12.60 -28.61 -16.99
C GLU A 766 11.28 -28.93 -16.28
N GLU A 767 10.21 -29.19 -17.03
CA GLU A 767 8.95 -29.70 -16.48
C GLU A 767 9.14 -31.10 -15.88
N GLY A 768 9.83 -31.98 -16.61
CA GLY A 768 10.17 -33.33 -16.19
C GLY A 768 8.99 -34.29 -16.22
N SER A 769 9.25 -35.57 -15.92
CA SER A 769 8.23 -36.63 -16.02
C SER A 769 7.41 -36.93 -14.76
N ALA A 770 7.72 -36.25 -13.66
CA ALA A 770 7.10 -36.43 -12.35
C ALA A 770 7.32 -35.17 -11.52
N VAL A 771 6.78 -35.14 -10.29
CA VAL A 771 7.06 -34.03 -9.37
C VAL A 771 8.55 -33.99 -9.03
N SER A 772 9.22 -32.88 -9.37
CA SER A 772 10.58 -32.56 -8.95
C SER A 772 10.57 -31.41 -7.94
N THR A 773 11.74 -31.18 -7.35
CA THR A 773 11.97 -30.01 -6.50
C THR A 773 13.14 -29.24 -7.08
N ASP A 774 12.83 -28.04 -7.52
CA ASP A 774 13.80 -27.08 -8.04
C ASP A 774 13.84 -25.88 -7.08
N HIS A 775 14.79 -24.98 -7.30
CA HIS A 775 15.05 -23.88 -6.39
C HIS A 775 15.02 -22.54 -7.11
N VAL A 776 14.64 -21.49 -6.41
CA VAL A 776 14.82 -20.11 -6.84
C VAL A 776 15.70 -19.41 -5.82
N ALA A 777 16.63 -18.59 -6.29
CA ALA A 777 17.48 -17.80 -5.40
C ALA A 777 16.74 -16.54 -4.96
N VAL A 778 16.51 -16.43 -3.66
CA VAL A 778 16.21 -15.15 -3.02
C VAL A 778 17.50 -14.66 -2.40
N TYR A 779 17.91 -13.43 -2.72
CA TYR A 779 19.24 -12.94 -2.38
C TYR A 779 19.27 -11.50 -1.92
N LEU A 780 20.28 -11.19 -1.10
CA LEU A 780 20.60 -9.84 -0.66
C LEU A 780 21.66 -9.23 -1.58
N SER A 781 21.50 -7.96 -1.94
CA SER A 781 22.53 -7.23 -2.71
C SER A 781 23.86 -7.07 -1.97
N GLN A 782 23.85 -7.15 -0.64
CA GLN A 782 25.03 -7.17 0.21
C GLN A 782 24.71 -7.85 1.57
N PRO A 783 25.72 -8.38 2.28
CA PRO A 783 25.53 -8.95 3.61
C PRO A 783 24.91 -7.94 4.58
N SER A 784 23.92 -8.37 5.35
CA SER A 784 23.35 -7.57 6.44
C SER A 784 23.95 -7.97 7.80
N PRO A 785 24.28 -7.03 8.69
CA PRO A 785 24.68 -7.35 10.07
C PRO A 785 23.49 -7.78 10.95
N TYR A 786 22.26 -7.61 10.47
CA TYR A 786 21.03 -7.99 11.15
C TYR A 786 20.36 -9.17 10.44
N PRO A 787 19.55 -9.97 11.14
CA PRO A 787 18.66 -10.92 10.47
C PRO A 787 17.72 -10.18 9.53
N VAL A 788 17.60 -10.67 8.31
CA VAL A 788 16.67 -10.16 7.29
C VAL A 788 15.61 -11.21 7.05
N SER A 789 14.36 -10.80 6.86
CA SER A 789 13.31 -11.69 6.34
C SER A 789 12.51 -11.00 5.27
N ALA A 790 11.91 -11.78 4.38
CA ALA A 790 10.95 -11.33 3.40
C ALA A 790 10.04 -12.52 3.04
N TYR A 791 8.97 -12.28 2.29
CA TYR A 791 8.14 -13.35 1.76
C TYR A 791 8.39 -13.51 0.27
N LEU A 792 8.69 -14.75 -0.15
CA LEU A 792 8.66 -15.14 -1.54
C LEU A 792 7.25 -15.62 -1.88
N THR A 793 6.67 -15.04 -2.93
CA THR A 793 5.41 -15.46 -3.53
C THR A 793 5.67 -16.02 -4.92
N VAL A 794 5.11 -17.19 -5.20
CA VAL A 794 4.98 -17.73 -6.57
C VAL A 794 3.52 -17.57 -6.98
N LEU A 795 3.30 -16.81 -8.05
CA LEU A 795 1.97 -16.62 -8.64
C LEU A 795 1.71 -17.76 -9.62
N GLY A 796 1.64 -18.96 -9.06
CA GLY A 796 1.34 -20.21 -9.75
C GLY A 796 -0.16 -20.49 -9.80
N SER A 797 -0.54 -21.74 -10.06
CA SER A 797 -1.94 -22.13 -10.26
C SER A 797 -2.26 -23.49 -9.57
N ALA A 798 -3.25 -23.50 -8.65
CA ALA A 798 -3.26 -24.41 -7.48
C ALA A 798 -3.55 -25.89 -7.77
N THR A 799 -4.12 -26.16 -8.91
CA THR A 799 -4.54 -27.48 -9.40
C THR A 799 -3.92 -27.78 -10.77
N THR A 800 -3.11 -26.87 -11.32
CA THR A 800 -2.61 -26.91 -12.68
C THR A 800 -1.43 -25.98 -12.91
N GLY A 801 -0.47 -26.44 -13.67
CA GLY A 801 0.78 -25.71 -13.80
C GLY A 801 1.87 -26.66 -13.47
N ALA A 802 3.03 -26.44 -14.06
CA ALA A 802 4.23 -26.95 -13.44
C ALA A 802 4.38 -26.36 -12.02
N LEU A 803 3.82 -25.17 -11.74
CA LEU A 803 3.87 -24.54 -10.41
C LEU A 803 2.49 -24.20 -9.84
N ALA A 804 2.27 -24.56 -8.57
CA ALA A 804 1.14 -24.09 -7.77
C ALA A 804 1.46 -22.74 -7.08
N PRO A 805 0.44 -21.94 -6.65
CA PRO A 805 0.67 -20.78 -5.84
C PRO A 805 1.33 -21.24 -4.56
N ALA A 806 2.33 -20.49 -4.17
CA ALA A 806 3.08 -20.79 -2.98
C ALA A 806 3.56 -19.51 -2.33
N MET A 807 3.70 -19.56 -1.02
CA MET A 807 4.24 -18.48 -0.21
C MET A 807 5.18 -19.09 0.82
N ALA A 808 6.37 -18.51 0.97
CA ALA A 808 7.30 -18.87 2.03
C ALA A 808 7.95 -17.62 2.62
N GLN A 809 8.04 -17.61 3.95
CA GLN A 809 8.92 -16.67 4.62
C GLN A 809 10.37 -17.13 4.42
N VAL A 810 11.18 -16.26 3.84
CA VAL A 810 12.62 -16.42 3.65
C VAL A 810 13.33 -15.66 4.75
N SER A 811 14.34 -16.25 5.38
CA SER A 811 15.12 -15.62 6.43
C SER A 811 16.61 -15.77 6.17
N PHE A 812 17.34 -14.68 6.31
CA PHE A 812 18.79 -14.60 6.20
C PHE A 812 19.39 -14.36 7.58
N ARG A 813 20.37 -15.16 7.94
CA ARG A 813 21.19 -14.90 9.14
C ARG A 813 22.09 -13.68 8.88
N PRO A 814 22.57 -13.01 9.94
CA PRO A 814 23.62 -12.01 9.78
C PRO A 814 24.79 -12.53 8.93
N GLY A 815 25.15 -11.79 7.88
CA GLY A 815 26.22 -12.13 6.93
C GLY A 815 25.81 -13.02 5.75
N GLU A 816 24.65 -13.66 5.80
CA GLU A 816 24.13 -14.52 4.72
C GLU A 816 23.51 -13.68 3.61
N THR A 817 23.76 -14.04 2.34
CA THR A 817 23.31 -13.25 1.18
C THR A 817 22.44 -14.01 0.19
N CYS A 818 22.27 -15.33 0.32
CA CYS A 818 21.42 -16.09 -0.59
C CYS A 818 20.71 -17.22 0.16
N GLN A 819 19.43 -17.40 -0.17
CA GLN A 819 18.61 -18.53 0.21
C GLN A 819 18.13 -19.20 -1.08
N ALA A 820 18.47 -20.47 -1.24
CA ALA A 820 17.87 -21.32 -2.25
C ALA A 820 16.50 -21.79 -1.72
N VAL A 821 15.43 -21.22 -2.24
CA VAL A 821 14.06 -21.53 -1.82
C VAL A 821 13.50 -22.62 -2.73
N ALA A 822 13.16 -23.76 -2.15
CA ALA A 822 12.68 -24.91 -2.91
C ALA A 822 11.22 -24.72 -3.32
N PHE A 823 10.90 -24.97 -4.59
CA PHE A 823 9.54 -25.05 -5.13
C PHE A 823 9.30 -26.40 -5.81
N PRO A 824 8.10 -26.98 -5.68
CA PRO A 824 7.74 -28.18 -6.42
C PRO A 824 7.41 -27.82 -7.87
N VAL A 825 8.00 -28.57 -8.81
CA VAL A 825 7.62 -28.57 -10.22
C VAL A 825 6.81 -29.83 -10.48
N THR A 826 5.61 -29.69 -11.04
CA THR A 826 4.75 -30.82 -11.41
C THR A 826 4.96 -31.16 -12.87
N GLY A 827 5.73 -32.20 -13.13
CA GLY A 827 5.99 -32.72 -14.46
C GLY A 827 5.00 -33.79 -14.94
N ASP A 828 4.91 -33.98 -16.26
CA ASP A 828 4.14 -35.06 -16.90
C ASP A 828 4.87 -35.70 -18.11
N THR A 829 4.21 -36.51 -18.94
CA THR A 829 4.88 -37.21 -20.07
C THR A 829 4.21 -36.90 -21.41
N LEU A 830 3.55 -35.75 -21.52
CA LEU A 830 2.67 -35.38 -22.62
C LEU A 830 3.12 -34.08 -23.25
N PRO A 831 3.12 -33.98 -24.59
CA PRO A 831 3.51 -32.74 -25.23
C PRO A 831 2.51 -31.61 -24.98
N GLY A 832 3.01 -30.45 -24.60
CA GLY A 832 2.27 -29.22 -24.32
C GLY A 832 1.98 -28.35 -25.54
N ALA A 833 1.10 -27.35 -25.35
CA ALA A 833 0.73 -26.40 -26.40
C ALA A 833 1.69 -25.21 -26.53
N THR A 834 2.56 -25.03 -25.54
CA THR A 834 3.52 -23.94 -25.42
C THR A 834 4.88 -24.55 -25.12
N ALA A 835 5.96 -24.02 -25.69
CA ALA A 835 7.31 -24.54 -25.47
C ALA A 835 7.86 -24.23 -24.06
N SER A 836 7.30 -23.22 -23.41
CA SER A 836 7.56 -22.87 -22.02
C SER A 836 6.42 -22.05 -21.44
N THR A 837 6.28 -22.10 -20.12
CA THR A 837 5.35 -21.26 -19.36
C THR A 837 6.14 -20.46 -18.32
N ALA A 838 5.93 -19.14 -18.25
CA ALA A 838 6.56 -18.29 -17.26
C ALA A 838 5.57 -17.96 -16.14
N TYR A 839 5.98 -18.17 -14.90
CA TYR A 839 5.24 -17.82 -13.70
C TYR A 839 5.94 -16.65 -13.01
N LYS A 840 5.19 -15.59 -12.69
CA LYS A 840 5.72 -14.45 -11.92
C LYS A 840 6.06 -14.93 -10.51
N VAL A 841 7.19 -14.44 -10.00
CA VAL A 841 7.59 -14.59 -8.60
C VAL A 841 7.99 -13.23 -8.08
N ALA A 842 7.68 -12.96 -6.81
CA ALA A 842 7.96 -11.68 -6.18
C ALA A 842 8.44 -11.87 -4.76
N VAL A 843 9.28 -10.96 -4.29
CA VAL A 843 9.57 -10.79 -2.86
C VAL A 843 8.84 -9.57 -2.31
N SER A 844 8.35 -9.69 -1.08
CA SER A 844 7.46 -8.70 -0.45
C SER A 844 7.66 -8.66 1.07
N ASP A 845 7.16 -7.60 1.73
CA ASP A 845 7.11 -7.46 3.19
C ASP A 845 8.47 -7.74 3.87
N SER A 846 9.50 -6.99 3.45
CA SER A 846 10.87 -7.18 3.94
C SER A 846 11.11 -6.52 5.31
N VAL A 847 11.92 -7.17 6.15
CA VAL A 847 12.32 -6.72 7.49
C VAL A 847 13.84 -6.55 7.53
N ASN A 848 14.32 -5.43 8.06
CA ASN A 848 15.74 -5.02 8.13
C ASN A 848 16.48 -4.91 6.78
N ALA A 849 15.76 -5.01 5.67
CA ALA A 849 16.20 -4.77 4.30
C ALA A 849 15.03 -4.14 3.52
N VAL A 850 15.32 -3.55 2.36
CA VAL A 850 14.30 -2.98 1.47
C VAL A 850 14.15 -3.85 0.22
N LEU A 851 13.05 -3.73 -0.52
CA LEU A 851 12.94 -4.34 -1.85
C LEU A 851 13.91 -3.66 -2.83
N GLY A 852 14.53 -4.45 -3.71
CA GLY A 852 15.45 -3.94 -4.74
C GLY A 852 14.78 -3.73 -6.09
N ASP A 853 15.59 -3.46 -7.11
CA ASP A 853 15.17 -3.33 -8.52
C ASP A 853 14.95 -4.69 -9.22
N HIS A 854 15.19 -5.79 -8.51
CA HIS A 854 14.93 -7.16 -8.94
C HIS A 854 14.08 -7.90 -7.88
N ASP A 855 13.12 -7.20 -7.29
CA ASP A 855 12.13 -7.76 -6.38
C ASP A 855 11.10 -8.66 -7.11
N PHE A 856 11.03 -8.56 -8.44
CA PHE A 856 10.34 -9.49 -9.33
C PHE A 856 11.30 -10.39 -10.12
N GLY A 857 10.80 -11.58 -10.44
CA GLY A 857 11.43 -12.50 -11.37
C GLY A 857 10.41 -13.44 -11.99
N THR A 858 10.91 -14.37 -12.80
CA THR A 858 10.08 -15.42 -13.41
C THR A 858 10.69 -16.78 -13.18
N ILE A 859 9.87 -17.76 -12.80
CA ILE A 859 10.21 -19.17 -13.01
C ILE A 859 9.63 -19.58 -14.36
N THR A 860 10.51 -19.87 -15.31
CA THR A 860 10.11 -20.39 -16.62
C THR A 860 10.27 -21.90 -16.63
N VAL A 861 9.17 -22.61 -16.86
CA VAL A 861 9.18 -24.07 -16.97
C VAL A 861 9.14 -24.44 -18.45
N ARG A 862 10.14 -25.19 -18.90
CA ARG A 862 10.24 -25.70 -20.27
C ARG A 862 9.50 -27.03 -20.40
N GLU A 863 8.69 -27.14 -21.45
CA GLU A 863 8.04 -28.38 -21.88
C GLU A 863 9.08 -29.35 -22.48
N ASP A 864 9.31 -30.50 -21.82
CA ASP A 864 10.35 -31.47 -22.20
C ASP A 864 9.89 -32.68 -23.01
N ASP A 865 8.58 -32.94 -23.11
CA ASP A 865 8.00 -34.05 -23.88
C ASP A 865 7.64 -33.69 -25.32
N GLY A 866 7.87 -32.43 -25.70
CA GLY A 866 7.65 -31.89 -27.03
C GLY A 866 6.42 -30.98 -27.10
N VAL A 867 6.19 -30.34 -28.25
CA VAL A 867 5.10 -29.36 -28.38
C VAL A 867 4.11 -29.72 -29.49
N THR A 868 2.84 -29.41 -29.28
CA THR A 868 1.81 -29.48 -30.31
C THR A 868 1.85 -28.24 -31.20
N ALA A 869 1.71 -28.45 -32.52
CA ALA A 869 1.67 -27.34 -33.48
C ALA A 869 0.57 -26.31 -33.13
N PRO A 870 0.81 -25.00 -33.32
CA PRO A 870 1.92 -24.40 -34.06
C PRO A 870 3.19 -24.11 -33.23
N ALA A 871 3.24 -24.46 -31.95
CA ALA A 871 4.41 -24.20 -31.13
C ALA A 871 5.66 -24.96 -31.62
N THR A 872 6.84 -24.40 -31.39
CA THR A 872 8.14 -25.01 -31.73
C THR A 872 8.92 -25.26 -30.45
N ALA A 873 9.46 -26.47 -30.28
CA ALA A 873 10.23 -26.84 -29.09
C ALA A 873 11.46 -25.94 -28.94
N ILE A 874 11.79 -25.58 -27.70
CA ILE A 874 12.99 -24.82 -27.35
C ILE A 874 14.07 -25.74 -26.78
N PRO A 875 15.37 -25.37 -26.86
CA PRO A 875 16.47 -26.21 -26.40
C PRO A 875 16.36 -26.60 -24.92
N PRO A 876 16.86 -27.80 -24.51
CA PRO A 876 16.93 -28.20 -23.12
C PRO A 876 17.72 -27.21 -22.27
N VAL A 877 17.24 -26.97 -21.04
CA VAL A 877 17.90 -26.10 -20.06
C VAL A 877 18.89 -26.89 -19.19
N GLY A 878 18.69 -28.22 -19.10
CA GLY A 878 19.56 -29.11 -18.32
C GLY A 878 19.23 -29.12 -16.82
N GLY A 879 19.98 -29.91 -16.04
CA GLY A 879 19.79 -29.98 -14.60
C GLY A 879 20.13 -28.64 -13.92
N GLN A 880 19.32 -28.24 -12.94
CA GLN A 880 19.53 -26.99 -12.23
C GLN A 880 20.87 -27.00 -11.48
N GLY A 881 21.69 -25.97 -11.73
CA GLY A 881 22.91 -25.72 -10.97
C GLY A 881 22.63 -25.17 -9.58
N ASP A 882 23.68 -24.76 -8.86
CA ASP A 882 23.51 -23.99 -7.63
C ASP A 882 22.93 -22.61 -7.97
N VAL A 883 21.66 -22.38 -7.62
CA VAL A 883 20.97 -21.11 -7.87
C VAL A 883 21.57 -19.94 -7.09
N CYS A 884 22.31 -20.22 -6.01
CA CYS A 884 23.02 -19.20 -5.26
C CYS A 884 24.43 -18.92 -5.82
N ALA A 885 24.86 -19.62 -6.86
CA ALA A 885 26.13 -19.34 -7.53
C ALA A 885 26.13 -17.92 -8.10
N GLY A 886 27.04 -17.07 -7.62
CA GLY A 886 27.10 -15.65 -8.00
C GLY A 886 26.37 -14.69 -7.05
N HIS A 887 25.57 -15.22 -6.11
CA HIS A 887 24.86 -14.44 -5.09
C HIS A 887 25.44 -14.62 -3.67
N HIS A 888 26.46 -15.45 -3.52
CA HIS A 888 27.26 -15.53 -2.30
C HIS A 888 28.20 -14.34 -2.18
N ALA A 889 28.34 -13.80 -0.97
CA ALA A 889 29.38 -12.82 -0.67
C ALA A 889 30.75 -13.37 -1.11
N PRO A 890 31.59 -12.59 -1.81
CA PRO A 890 32.93 -13.04 -2.14
C PRO A 890 33.63 -13.38 -0.83
N GLY A 891 33.97 -14.67 -0.68
CA GLY A 891 34.42 -15.24 0.58
C GLY A 891 35.52 -14.40 1.21
N GLY A 892 35.23 -13.83 2.38
CA GLY A 892 36.27 -13.32 3.26
C GLY A 892 37.17 -14.48 3.65
N HIS A 893 38.33 -14.57 3.03
CA HIS A 893 39.45 -15.30 3.61
C HIS A 893 39.80 -14.60 4.93
N HIS A 894 39.30 -15.16 6.04
CA HIS A 894 39.87 -14.95 7.35
C HIS A 894 40.88 -16.05 7.66
#